data_AF-A0A168G0G1-F1
#
_entry.id   AF-A0A168G0G1-F1
#
_cell.length_a   1.000
_cell.length_b   1.000
_cell.length_c   1.000
_cell.angle_alpha   90.00
_cell.angle_beta   90.00
_cell.angle_gamma   90.00
#
_symmetry.space_group_name_H-M   'P 1'
#
loop_
_entity.id
_entity.type
_entity.pdbx_description
1 polymer ?
#
loop_
_entity_poly.entity_id
_entity_poly.type
_entity_poly.pdbx_seq_one_letter_code
_entity_poly.pdbx_strand_id
1 'polypeptide(L)'
;MTAKSATQTAKSLSFRTATLTHVAAVRALVVSAFRGDASRAGWTTEADLFTDERISEAGVEAKIQRPDSEVIIVLDEIETLLGCAEIVSQGAVVQIGMVAVSPTRQGGGIGKALITHLQDVGNRPPELGEVLRSLKMAHWPSAAQTFGAIAHAALRPTESCSKGSSDDIARVSRMTKSSEGFLAPVVRFRHLQTSISNSSARQCLIAVAEVVHHLGRATQLGQHRTLIEALDDTLSHETLEAIASASIADNEICSAFSVYFTTLEQAYAWPRKDVVSTPKSLHDHKLVVQMIYHDKLFMILIDSTETSKISENDCCEAGCLALREANLLLKTASDAKHGRAPLPDEKQDLVNLLYRTCVQDWFLQGNYSDSESHRQFGRLHEIIHTAGTQRSVQELFQQSATAMLQRLPAMLRNVTTAEGDIAYLFEKLQIGVSLAREELFEMVVDEVVWGQTFAKYSKPVGLSTVGAGGADCPMFRILDAVCGKAEDGRGDTLHTELDMRTRHFPPTIRGLIHKIVAAPSVRSYIASGSAGPRLSGAFRVFQQLLYELYEMHRKKAMRIVLSLRAGQLYTSSGTQSAKSPERHISNTLSKAMAVRFGRDPAMRRIPATAVPMQLKNSPSESAIIRLDFDAPMVVAAGDGILVTVHSDELGYQTRTYSVTRTCAVPDFYIQGGSDLHATKSVEICCRSAGLVSSYICQQESPFRVSVALSPHPHFRIKENKNADKITYFVAQNGGAGVFFGWLSRRETLFGTYVLVIGARDLQCFIYTQELLDSMDKFGAHLRVLLCLSRFDSQDLTLLAGRRCRVYHGRVPAALAILGWQAAPTYVCGSSSFGLGVARALSHFQRCLKSDLDPRMGELNTSRMPDLHVHGAAAKPSLTEVSAQTTRRISRSEMATHNTPGDIWISLGNFVYDISVLPSFHPGGEKTLLCRAGLNADDMFNSVHAESHEVISLLAQMMIGRLENEHSGNFDGETILSTLVQSQNDLTNSSRFEQRPTGSVEQLDRAPPSELVHGSLSQFCKVWTLLLERCNASRHLTDLVASEMDSFEKRLAERQEYLYKSVFWDEEQCALGLRAIFDEQKNGVVKIHDVIDEMKMKGVTLQLTVDEWKTLFERATQSLTAILGDIM
;
A
#
# COMPACT_ATOMS: atom_id res chain seq x y z
N MET A 1 13.67 44.77 55.69
CA MET A 1 13.11 46.07 56.11
C MET A 1 13.39 47.07 55.00
N THR A 2 12.48 47.79 54.35
CA THR A 2 11.01 47.79 54.25
C THR A 2 10.69 48.76 53.11
N ALA A 3 9.84 48.32 52.19
CA ALA A 3 8.93 49.03 51.29
C ALA A 3 9.13 50.52 50.94
N LYS A 4 8.96 50.82 49.65
CA LYS A 4 7.74 51.50 49.17
C LYS A 4 7.38 51.10 47.75
N SER A 5 6.34 50.27 47.66
CA SER A 5 5.54 50.01 46.47
C SER A 5 4.80 51.27 46.02
N ALA A 6 4.84 51.57 44.72
CA ALA A 6 3.73 52.21 44.04
C ALA A 6 3.18 51.18 43.04
N THR A 7 2.21 50.39 43.50
CA THR A 7 1.38 49.54 42.66
C THR A 7 0.51 50.48 41.82
N GLN A 8 0.87 50.71 40.56
CA GLN A 8 -0.07 51.19 39.56
C GLN A 8 -0.88 49.97 39.13
N THR A 9 -2.12 49.87 39.62
CA THR A 9 -3.09 48.89 39.15
C THR A 9 -3.25 49.05 37.63
N ALA A 10 -2.94 47.99 36.87
CA ALA A 10 -3.27 47.91 35.46
C ALA A 10 -4.80 47.93 35.35
N LYS A 11 -5.36 49.05 34.89
CA LYS A 11 -6.79 49.17 34.56
C LYS A 11 -7.15 48.11 33.54
N SER A 12 -8.16 47.28 33.83
CA SER A 12 -8.62 46.25 32.90
C SER A 12 -9.38 46.90 31.73
N LEU A 13 -9.02 46.54 30.50
CA LEU A 13 -9.74 46.91 29.28
C LEU A 13 -10.57 45.71 28.84
N SER A 14 -11.82 45.93 28.42
CA SER A 14 -12.66 44.89 27.83
C SER A 14 -12.87 45.15 26.33
N PHE A 15 -12.81 44.09 25.53
CA PHE A 15 -13.02 44.13 24.08
C PHE A 15 -14.33 43.41 23.75
N ARG A 16 -15.21 44.07 22.98
CA ARG A 16 -16.53 43.54 22.63
C ARG A 16 -16.86 43.84 21.17
N THR A 17 -17.66 43.00 20.53
CA THR A 17 -18.24 43.31 19.22
C THR A 17 -19.38 44.33 19.38
N ALA A 18 -19.38 45.37 18.56
CA ALA A 18 -20.39 46.41 18.55
C ALA A 18 -21.69 45.87 17.96
N THR A 19 -22.79 46.15 18.66
CA THR A 19 -24.16 45.90 18.19
C THR A 19 -24.79 47.21 17.69
N LEU A 20 -25.99 47.12 17.09
CA LEU A 20 -26.72 48.29 16.60
C LEU A 20 -26.99 49.37 17.67
N THR A 21 -27.05 48.98 18.96
CA THR A 21 -27.21 49.93 20.07
C THR A 21 -25.99 50.83 20.28
N HIS A 22 -24.83 50.45 19.72
CA HIS A 22 -23.57 51.19 19.86
C HIS A 22 -23.32 52.16 18.71
N VAL A 23 -24.15 52.19 17.66
CA VAL A 23 -23.95 53.00 16.45
C VAL A 23 -23.69 54.48 16.78
N ALA A 24 -24.54 55.09 17.61
CA ALA A 24 -24.39 56.49 18.00
C ALA A 24 -23.11 56.74 18.81
N ALA A 25 -22.75 55.83 19.72
CA ALA A 25 -21.56 55.95 20.56
C ALA A 25 -20.25 55.75 19.76
N VAL A 26 -20.21 54.77 18.86
CA VAL A 26 -19.08 54.51 17.97
C VAL A 26 -18.88 55.67 17.00
N ARG A 27 -19.96 56.20 16.40
CA ARG A 27 -19.87 57.41 15.58
C ARG A 27 -19.32 58.58 16.39
N ALA A 28 -19.87 58.85 17.57
CA ALA A 28 -19.40 59.94 18.43
C ALA A 28 -17.91 59.79 18.77
N LEU A 29 -17.44 58.57 19.04
CA LEU A 29 -16.02 58.27 19.26
C LEU A 29 -15.19 58.57 18.00
N VAL A 30 -15.56 58.03 16.84
CA VAL A 30 -14.83 58.23 15.57
C VAL A 30 -14.77 59.71 15.20
N VAL A 31 -15.89 60.43 15.32
CA VAL A 31 -15.93 61.88 15.11
C VAL A 31 -15.01 62.56 16.12
N SER A 32 -15.11 62.26 17.41
CA SER A 32 -14.25 62.90 18.42
C SER A 32 -12.76 62.60 18.23
N ALA A 33 -12.38 61.44 17.68
CA ALA A 33 -10.99 61.05 17.46
C ALA A 33 -10.31 61.81 16.31
N PHE A 34 -11.09 62.29 15.33
CA PHE A 34 -10.57 62.86 14.09
C PHE A 34 -11.13 64.25 13.73
N ARG A 35 -12.26 64.69 14.31
CA ARG A 35 -13.01 65.91 13.96
C ARG A 35 -13.44 66.71 15.20
N GLY A 36 -13.71 68.00 14.99
CA GLY A 36 -14.15 68.93 16.04
C GLY A 36 -13.09 69.25 17.09
N ASP A 37 -13.37 70.22 17.96
CA ASP A 37 -12.39 70.72 18.94
C ASP A 37 -11.93 69.65 19.94
N ALA A 38 -12.76 68.65 20.24
CA ALA A 38 -12.41 67.53 21.11
C ALA A 38 -11.25 66.67 20.54
N SER A 39 -11.12 66.58 19.21
CA SER A 39 -10.05 65.82 18.57
C SER A 39 -8.67 66.45 18.76
N ARG A 40 -8.59 67.78 18.99
CA ARG A 40 -7.33 68.51 19.22
C ARG A 40 -6.60 68.07 20.48
N ALA A 41 -7.28 67.38 21.40
CA ALA A 41 -6.66 66.79 22.58
C ALA A 41 -5.86 65.50 22.27
N GLY A 42 -6.01 64.93 21.07
CA GLY A 42 -5.30 63.77 20.57
C GLY A 42 -4.35 64.11 19.41
N TRP A 43 -3.52 63.16 19.00
CA TRP A 43 -2.54 63.34 17.91
C TRP A 43 -3.07 62.95 16.53
N THR A 44 -4.30 62.42 16.44
CA THR A 44 -4.96 62.01 15.19
C THR A 44 -5.97 63.04 14.67
N THR A 45 -5.92 64.30 15.12
CA THR A 45 -6.88 65.32 14.68
C THR A 45 -6.70 65.68 13.21
N GLU A 46 -7.82 65.79 12.51
CA GLU A 46 -7.91 66.28 11.13
C GLU A 46 -8.93 67.45 11.06
N ALA A 47 -9.24 68.08 12.19
CA ALA A 47 -10.26 69.13 12.30
C ALA A 47 -9.99 70.36 11.42
N ASP A 48 -8.72 70.59 11.07
CA ASP A 48 -8.29 71.71 10.20
C ASP A 48 -8.23 71.33 8.70
N LEU A 49 -8.47 70.06 8.35
CA LEU A 49 -8.29 69.54 6.98
C LEU A 49 -9.61 69.23 6.26
N PHE A 50 -10.65 68.82 7.00
CA PHE A 50 -11.91 68.37 6.43
C PHE A 50 -13.10 68.79 7.29
N THR A 51 -14.16 69.31 6.66
CA THR A 51 -15.40 69.77 7.33
C THR A 51 -16.57 68.81 7.18
N ASP A 52 -16.33 67.57 6.72
CA ASP A 52 -17.34 66.53 6.55
C ASP A 52 -17.49 65.62 7.79
N GLU A 53 -18.57 64.83 7.83
CA GLU A 53 -18.92 64.03 9.01
C GLU A 53 -18.02 62.81 9.28
N ARG A 54 -17.00 62.52 8.44
CA ARG A 54 -16.13 61.31 8.41
C ARG A 54 -16.86 59.96 8.30
N ILE A 55 -17.89 59.73 9.12
CA ILE A 55 -18.78 58.58 9.06
C ILE A 55 -20.18 58.96 9.58
N SER A 56 -21.23 58.56 8.86
CA SER A 56 -22.61 58.72 9.29
C SER A 56 -23.05 57.53 10.17
N GLU A 57 -24.16 57.66 10.90
CA GLU A 57 -24.73 56.54 11.68
C GLU A 57 -25.09 55.36 10.78
N ALA A 58 -25.68 55.65 9.61
CA ALA A 58 -25.94 54.63 8.59
C ALA A 58 -24.65 53.95 8.09
N GLY A 59 -23.53 54.68 8.04
CA GLY A 59 -22.22 54.11 7.67
C GLY A 59 -21.65 53.18 8.73
N VAL A 60 -21.82 53.50 10.02
CA VAL A 60 -21.43 52.59 11.12
C VAL A 60 -22.36 51.38 11.17
N GLU A 61 -23.67 51.58 11.01
CA GLU A 61 -24.67 50.51 10.95
C GLU A 61 -24.37 49.53 9.80
N ALA A 62 -24.08 50.03 8.60
CA ALA A 62 -23.71 49.20 7.46
C ALA A 62 -22.47 48.34 7.71
N LYS A 63 -21.50 48.85 8.49
CA LYS A 63 -20.28 48.10 8.86
C LYS A 63 -20.53 47.04 9.94
N ILE A 64 -21.45 47.30 10.86
CA ILE A 64 -21.89 46.34 11.89
C ILE A 64 -22.74 45.22 11.26
N GLN A 65 -23.56 45.54 10.25
CA GLN A 65 -24.46 44.56 9.61
C GLN A 65 -23.81 43.78 8.46
N ARG A 66 -22.60 44.15 8.04
CA ARG A 66 -21.90 43.51 6.92
C ARG A 66 -21.44 42.09 7.31
N PRO A 67 -21.81 41.02 6.57
CA PRO A 67 -21.60 39.63 7.00
C PRO A 67 -20.13 39.20 7.19
N ASP A 68 -19.22 39.83 6.45
CA ASP A 68 -17.77 39.59 6.44
C ASP A 68 -16.99 40.62 7.28
N SER A 69 -17.68 41.40 8.12
CA SER A 69 -17.10 42.51 8.90
C SER A 69 -17.51 42.43 10.37
N GLU A 70 -16.57 42.71 11.27
CA GLU A 70 -16.84 42.94 12.69
C GLU A 70 -16.33 44.32 13.12
N VAL A 71 -17.12 45.03 13.92
CA VAL A 71 -16.67 46.27 14.57
C VAL A 71 -16.39 45.96 16.03
N ILE A 72 -15.14 46.04 16.45
CA ILE A 72 -14.71 45.84 17.83
C ILE A 72 -14.69 47.18 18.56
N ILE A 73 -15.18 47.19 19.80
CA ILE A 73 -15.15 48.32 20.73
C ILE A 73 -14.33 47.97 21.97
N VAL A 74 -13.66 48.98 22.53
CA VAL A 74 -12.87 48.88 23.77
C VAL A 74 -13.56 49.68 24.86
N LEU A 75 -13.87 49.04 25.98
CA LEU A 75 -14.50 49.67 27.13
C LEU A 75 -13.56 49.63 28.35
N ASP A 76 -13.76 50.57 29.28
CA ASP A 76 -13.17 50.49 30.62
C ASP A 76 -14.08 49.80 31.64
N GLU A 77 -13.60 49.71 32.89
CA GLU A 77 -14.29 49.06 34.02
C GLU A 77 -15.67 49.64 34.36
N ILE A 78 -15.98 50.86 33.88
CA ILE A 78 -17.28 51.51 34.06
C ILE A 78 -18.08 51.57 32.74
N GLU A 79 -17.76 50.69 31.77
CA GLU A 79 -18.41 50.55 30.45
C GLU A 79 -18.33 51.82 29.58
N THR A 80 -17.31 52.67 29.77
CA THR A 80 -17.09 53.84 28.92
C THR A 80 -16.34 53.45 27.65
N LEU A 81 -16.85 53.85 26.50
CA LEU A 81 -16.24 53.59 25.19
C LEU A 81 -14.93 54.37 24.99
N LEU A 82 -13.82 53.65 24.91
CA LEU A 82 -12.47 54.21 24.79
C LEU A 82 -11.83 54.04 23.40
N GLY A 83 -12.25 53.05 22.62
CA GLY A 83 -11.70 52.78 21.29
C GLY A 83 -12.63 51.92 20.42
N CYS A 84 -12.42 51.94 19.11
CA CYS A 84 -13.08 51.02 18.17
C CYS A 84 -12.20 50.72 16.95
N ALA A 85 -12.47 49.61 16.27
CA ALA A 85 -11.87 49.24 14.98
C ALA A 85 -12.79 48.28 14.21
N GLU A 86 -12.77 48.35 12.90
CA GLU A 86 -13.42 47.40 11.99
C GLU A 86 -12.40 46.38 11.50
N ILE A 87 -12.83 45.12 11.36
CA ILE A 87 -12.05 44.04 10.77
C ILE A 87 -12.90 43.35 9.70
N VAL A 88 -12.40 43.28 8.47
CA VAL A 88 -13.11 42.74 7.32
C VAL A 88 -12.34 41.55 6.74
N SER A 89 -13.00 40.40 6.62
CA SER A 89 -12.42 39.19 6.02
C SER A 89 -12.49 39.26 4.49
N GLN A 90 -11.35 39.16 3.81
CA GLN A 90 -11.25 39.11 2.35
C GLN A 90 -10.45 37.87 1.93
N GLY A 91 -11.04 36.70 2.10
CA GLY A 91 -10.39 35.42 1.80
C GLY A 91 -9.21 35.16 2.73
N ALA A 92 -7.99 35.14 2.19
CA ALA A 92 -6.76 34.91 2.95
C ALA A 92 -6.17 36.15 3.64
N VAL A 93 -6.76 37.34 3.43
CA VAL A 93 -6.29 38.60 3.99
C VAL A 93 -7.38 39.25 4.83
N VAL A 94 -6.98 39.84 5.96
CA VAL A 94 -7.88 40.59 6.83
C VAL A 94 -7.56 42.08 6.73
N GLN A 95 -8.57 42.88 6.39
CA GLN A 95 -8.45 44.34 6.30
C GLN A 95 -8.93 44.98 7.61
N ILE A 96 -8.08 45.80 8.23
CA ILE A 96 -8.43 46.59 9.42
C ILE A 96 -8.82 48.00 8.98
N GLY A 97 -9.98 48.48 9.43
CA GLY A 97 -10.55 49.79 9.14
C GLY A 97 -11.07 50.49 10.40
N MET A 98 -11.55 51.73 10.26
CA MET A 98 -12.25 52.47 11.33
C MET A 98 -11.57 52.47 12.71
N VAL A 99 -10.24 52.50 12.76
CA VAL A 99 -9.50 52.50 14.03
C VAL A 99 -9.59 53.87 14.66
N ALA A 100 -10.23 53.98 15.83
CA ALA A 100 -10.36 55.21 16.59
C ALA A 100 -10.12 54.96 18.08
N VAL A 101 -9.46 55.90 18.75
CA VAL A 101 -9.26 55.91 20.20
C VAL A 101 -9.60 57.29 20.72
N SER A 102 -10.28 57.36 21.87
CA SER A 102 -10.69 58.61 22.51
C SER A 102 -9.49 59.57 22.63
N PRO A 103 -9.58 60.83 22.14
CA PRO A 103 -8.46 61.77 22.04
C PRO A 103 -7.63 61.89 23.33
N THR A 104 -8.32 62.03 24.47
CA THR A 104 -7.71 62.23 25.79
C THR A 104 -7.07 60.96 26.38
N ARG A 105 -7.20 59.82 25.69
CA ARG A 105 -6.65 58.52 26.08
C ARG A 105 -5.63 57.98 25.06
N GLN A 106 -5.38 58.72 23.98
CA GLN A 106 -4.34 58.37 23.01
C GLN A 106 -2.96 58.40 23.67
N GLY A 107 -2.04 57.54 23.21
CA GLY A 107 -0.73 57.36 23.85
C GLY A 107 -0.74 56.48 25.11
N GLY A 108 -1.91 56.12 25.63
CA GLY A 108 -2.09 55.25 26.81
C GLY A 108 -2.08 53.74 26.56
N GLY A 109 -1.62 53.28 25.38
CA GLY A 109 -1.52 51.85 25.04
C GLY A 109 -2.81 51.17 24.52
N ILE A 110 -3.95 51.84 24.55
CA ILE A 110 -5.26 51.30 24.11
C ILE A 110 -5.26 50.89 22.64
N GLY A 111 -4.71 51.73 21.75
CA GLY A 111 -4.62 51.41 20.32
C GLY A 111 -3.75 50.19 20.06
N LYS A 112 -2.65 50.02 20.81
CA LYS A 112 -1.79 48.83 20.72
C LYS A 112 -2.55 47.58 21.17
N ALA A 113 -3.25 47.65 22.29
CA ALA A 113 -4.05 46.55 22.81
C ALA A 113 -5.19 46.16 21.85
N LEU A 114 -5.83 47.15 21.21
CA LEU A 114 -6.85 46.92 20.18
C LEU A 114 -6.27 46.24 18.94
N ILE A 115 -5.14 46.69 18.40
CA ILE A 115 -4.50 46.03 17.25
C ILE A 115 -4.07 44.60 17.58
N THR A 116 -3.50 44.36 18.76
CA THR A 116 -3.15 43.00 19.21
C THR A 116 -4.38 42.10 19.28
N HIS A 117 -5.50 42.60 19.83
CA HIS A 117 -6.74 41.84 19.86
C HIS A 117 -7.27 41.51 18.45
N LEU A 118 -7.17 42.43 17.49
CA LEU A 118 -7.57 42.19 16.10
C LEU A 118 -6.67 41.17 15.39
N GLN A 119 -5.37 41.13 15.72
CA GLN A 119 -4.44 40.11 15.22
C GLN A 119 -4.82 38.71 15.73
N ASP A 120 -5.21 38.59 17.00
CA ASP A 120 -5.67 37.33 17.58
C ASP A 120 -7.01 36.85 16.96
N VAL A 121 -7.87 37.78 16.55
CA VAL A 121 -9.11 37.48 15.81
C VAL A 121 -8.80 37.04 14.36
N GLY A 122 -7.86 37.69 13.69
CA GLY A 122 -7.46 37.42 12.30
C GLY A 122 -6.63 36.13 12.10
N ASN A 123 -5.93 35.64 13.12
CA ASN A 123 -5.06 34.45 13.05
C ASN A 123 -5.81 33.09 13.15
N ARG A 124 -7.15 33.08 13.09
CA ARG A 124 -7.95 31.84 13.14
C ARG A 124 -8.17 31.31 11.71
N PRO A 125 -7.83 30.03 11.39
CA PRO A 125 -7.93 29.51 10.03
C PRO A 125 -9.37 29.61 9.48
N PRO A 126 -9.59 30.07 8.23
CA PRO A 126 -10.93 30.36 7.73
C PRO A 126 -11.86 29.15 7.64
N GLU A 127 -11.41 27.99 7.13
CA GLU A 127 -12.31 26.88 6.77
C GLU A 127 -12.52 25.84 7.88
N LEU A 128 -11.48 25.29 8.52
CA LEU A 128 -11.68 24.48 9.73
C LEU A 128 -12.21 25.36 10.87
N GLY A 129 -11.91 26.65 10.86
CA GLY A 129 -12.51 27.61 11.77
C GLY A 129 -13.96 27.91 11.42
N GLU A 130 -14.45 27.83 10.19
CA GLU A 130 -15.89 27.96 9.84
C GLU A 130 -16.66 26.67 10.08
N VAL A 131 -16.06 25.50 9.89
CA VAL A 131 -16.68 24.22 10.24
C VAL A 131 -16.62 23.98 11.74
N LEU A 132 -15.50 24.25 12.41
CA LEU A 132 -15.41 24.29 13.86
C LEU A 132 -16.11 25.53 14.47
N ARG A 133 -16.36 26.63 13.74
CA ARG A 133 -17.31 27.69 14.14
C ARG A 133 -18.74 27.28 13.82
N SER A 134 -19.04 26.38 12.89
CA SER A 134 -20.37 25.79 12.80
C SER A 134 -20.61 24.79 13.95
N LEU A 135 -19.53 24.18 14.48
CA LEU A 135 -19.51 23.33 15.67
C LEU A 135 -19.30 24.12 17.00
N LYS A 136 -18.72 25.34 16.97
CA LYS A 136 -18.50 26.25 18.13
C LYS A 136 -19.44 27.47 18.16
N MET A 137 -20.10 27.84 17.07
CA MET A 137 -21.31 28.69 17.06
C MET A 137 -22.55 27.83 17.33
N ALA A 138 -22.44 26.51 17.21
CA ALA A 138 -23.15 25.57 18.06
C ALA A 138 -22.46 25.47 19.44
N HIS A 139 -22.22 26.61 20.12
CA HIS A 139 -22.11 26.55 21.57
C HIS A 139 -23.51 26.24 22.08
N TRP A 140 -23.70 24.97 22.41
CA TRP A 140 -24.47 24.50 23.56
C TRP A 140 -24.53 25.62 24.62
N PRO A 141 -25.53 26.52 24.59
CA PRO A 141 -25.52 27.66 25.51
C PRO A 141 -25.84 27.06 26.86
N SER A 142 -25.13 27.45 27.93
CA SER A 142 -25.42 27.02 29.30
C SER A 142 -26.94 26.96 29.50
N ALA A 143 -27.48 25.75 29.50
CA ALA A 143 -28.84 25.47 29.01
C ALA A 143 -29.91 25.76 30.08
N ALA A 144 -29.76 26.87 30.80
CA ALA A 144 -30.52 27.12 32.02
C ALA A 144 -31.60 28.20 31.89
N GLN A 145 -31.48 29.25 31.06
CA GLN A 145 -32.36 30.42 31.27
C GLN A 145 -32.98 31.12 30.05
N THR A 146 -32.79 30.61 28.83
CA THR A 146 -33.58 31.11 27.68
C THR A 146 -34.20 29.96 26.87
N PHE A 147 -34.55 28.86 27.54
CA PHE A 147 -35.52 27.86 27.06
C PHE A 147 -36.98 28.20 27.47
N GLY A 148 -37.21 29.39 28.05
CA GLY A 148 -38.51 29.81 28.57
C GLY A 148 -39.48 30.44 27.56
N ALA A 149 -39.08 30.75 26.32
CA ALA A 149 -39.93 31.54 25.40
C ALA A 149 -40.17 30.94 24.01
N ILE A 150 -39.40 29.92 23.59
CA ILE A 150 -39.68 29.13 22.36
C ILE A 150 -40.41 27.82 22.73
N ALA A 151 -41.05 27.81 23.89
CA ALA A 151 -41.95 26.76 24.37
C ALA A 151 -43.42 26.96 23.90
N HIS A 152 -43.72 27.92 23.01
CA HIS A 152 -45.12 28.28 22.72
C HIS A 152 -45.60 28.22 21.26
N ALA A 153 -44.79 27.79 20.28
CA ALA A 153 -45.21 27.82 18.86
C ALA A 153 -45.16 26.50 18.08
N ALA A 154 -44.68 25.38 18.65
CA ALA A 154 -44.65 24.08 17.97
C ALA A 154 -45.46 22.97 18.66
N LEU A 155 -46.38 23.34 19.56
CA LEU A 155 -47.40 22.45 20.10
C LEU A 155 -48.74 22.70 19.38
N ARG A 156 -48.99 21.93 18.33
CA ARG A 156 -50.34 21.40 18.09
C ARG A 156 -50.23 19.87 18.05
N PRO A 157 -50.99 19.16 18.90
CA PRO A 157 -50.96 17.71 18.94
C PRO A 157 -51.64 17.19 17.67
N THR A 158 -50.91 16.46 16.82
CA THR A 158 -51.54 15.33 16.15
C THR A 158 -51.38 14.15 17.10
N GLU A 159 -52.49 13.83 17.75
CA GLU A 159 -52.66 12.69 18.61
C GLU A 159 -52.20 11.38 17.92
N SER A 160 -51.86 10.42 18.78
CA SER A 160 -51.52 9.01 18.52
C SER A 160 -50.09 8.69 18.09
N CYS A 161 -49.21 8.52 19.07
CA CYS A 161 -48.41 7.30 19.13
C CYS A 161 -48.30 6.87 20.60
N SER A 162 -49.27 6.04 21.00
CA SER A 162 -49.35 5.42 22.31
C SER A 162 -48.24 4.40 22.52
N LYS A 163 -47.65 4.41 23.73
CA LYS A 163 -47.04 3.26 24.42
C LYS A 163 -45.94 2.51 23.66
N GLY A 164 -44.68 2.85 23.92
CA GLY A 164 -43.57 1.91 23.78
C GLY A 164 -43.70 0.86 24.89
N SER A 165 -44.50 -0.17 24.65
CA SER A 165 -44.59 -1.35 25.53
C SER A 165 -43.32 -2.20 25.39
N SER A 166 -43.22 -3.25 26.18
CA SER A 166 -42.27 -4.37 26.01
C SER A 166 -42.18 -4.93 24.57
N ASP A 167 -43.07 -4.53 23.65
CA ASP A 167 -42.99 -4.84 22.24
C ASP A 167 -41.80 -4.17 21.53
N ASP A 168 -41.25 -3.02 21.96
CA ASP A 168 -40.10 -2.42 21.27
C ASP A 168 -38.79 -3.20 21.54
N ILE A 169 -38.62 -3.74 22.75
CA ILE A 169 -37.54 -4.68 23.10
C ILE A 169 -37.77 -6.03 22.39
N ALA A 170 -39.02 -6.50 22.28
CA ALA A 170 -39.36 -7.69 21.50
C ALA A 170 -39.24 -7.47 19.97
N ARG A 171 -39.32 -6.22 19.49
CA ARG A 171 -39.14 -5.82 18.09
C ARG A 171 -37.66 -5.68 17.76
N VAL A 172 -36.83 -5.22 18.69
CA VAL A 172 -35.36 -5.32 18.65
C VAL A 172 -34.91 -6.79 18.68
N SER A 173 -35.54 -7.63 19.52
CA SER A 173 -35.34 -9.10 19.53
C SER A 173 -35.85 -9.81 18.24
N ARG A 174 -36.86 -9.26 17.57
CA ARG A 174 -37.29 -9.71 16.22
C ARG A 174 -36.42 -9.15 15.09
N MET A 175 -35.72 -8.03 15.29
CA MET A 175 -34.71 -7.49 14.38
C MET A 175 -33.37 -8.20 14.53
N THR A 176 -33.08 -8.81 15.69
CA THR A 176 -32.02 -9.83 15.87
C THR A 176 -32.39 -11.18 15.26
N LYS A 177 -33.36 -11.22 14.32
CA LYS A 177 -33.42 -12.32 13.35
C LYS A 177 -32.14 -12.28 12.50
N SER A 178 -31.12 -12.95 13.00
CA SER A 178 -30.36 -13.90 12.19
C SER A 178 -31.34 -14.95 11.64
N SER A 179 -32.25 -14.53 10.75
CA SER A 179 -32.76 -15.44 9.73
C SER A 179 -31.52 -16.01 9.06
N GLU A 180 -31.41 -17.33 9.08
CA GLU A 180 -30.34 -18.08 8.45
C GLU A 180 -29.89 -17.40 7.14
N GLY A 181 -28.69 -16.81 7.14
CA GLY A 181 -27.97 -16.52 5.91
C GLY A 181 -27.71 -15.08 5.47
N PHE A 182 -28.01 -14.02 6.24
CA PHE A 182 -27.63 -12.65 5.81
C PHE A 182 -26.37 -12.08 6.50
N LEU A 183 -25.46 -11.56 5.68
CA LEU A 183 -24.28 -10.77 6.08
C LEU A 183 -24.73 -9.37 6.59
N ALA A 184 -23.95 -8.75 7.47
CA ALA A 184 -24.14 -7.36 7.91
C ALA A 184 -24.21 -6.38 6.71
N PRO A 185 -24.92 -5.24 6.83
CA PRO A 185 -25.11 -4.32 5.72
C PRO A 185 -23.77 -3.69 5.26
N VAL A 186 -23.62 -3.57 3.95
CA VAL A 186 -22.52 -2.87 3.29
C VAL A 186 -22.72 -1.35 3.50
N VAL A 187 -21.75 -0.67 4.13
CA VAL A 187 -21.88 0.75 4.52
C VAL A 187 -21.91 1.68 3.31
N ARG A 188 -22.91 2.55 3.21
CA ARG A 188 -23.01 3.61 2.19
C ARG A 188 -22.77 4.98 2.82
N PHE A 189 -21.50 5.34 3.02
CA PHE A 189 -21.11 6.54 3.76
C PHE A 189 -21.79 7.83 3.26
N ARG A 190 -21.88 8.05 1.95
CA ARG A 190 -22.53 9.25 1.39
C ARG A 190 -24.03 9.31 1.69
N HIS A 191 -24.71 8.17 1.68
CA HIS A 191 -26.15 8.11 1.97
C HIS A 191 -26.42 8.49 3.43
N LEU A 192 -25.63 7.93 4.35
CA LEU A 192 -25.77 8.13 5.80
C LEU A 192 -25.65 9.61 6.22
N GLN A 193 -24.82 10.40 5.53
CA GLN A 193 -24.72 11.85 5.82
C GLN A 193 -26.04 12.60 5.65
N THR A 194 -27.01 12.05 4.89
CA THR A 194 -28.30 12.67 4.61
C THR A 194 -29.50 11.91 5.19
N SER A 195 -29.36 10.62 5.50
CA SER A 195 -30.48 9.76 5.93
C SER A 195 -30.64 9.59 7.45
N ILE A 196 -29.62 9.95 8.25
CA ILE A 196 -29.69 9.85 9.71
C ILE A 196 -30.71 10.86 10.25
N SER A 197 -31.72 10.34 10.95
CA SER A 197 -32.81 11.16 11.52
C SER A 197 -32.38 11.92 12.77
N ASN A 198 -31.46 11.37 13.57
CA ASN A 198 -30.91 12.05 14.75
C ASN A 198 -29.90 13.14 14.33
N SER A 199 -30.24 14.41 14.57
CA SER A 199 -29.43 15.55 14.12
C SER A 199 -28.02 15.59 14.70
N SER A 200 -27.85 15.26 15.99
CA SER A 200 -26.55 15.26 16.67
C SER A 200 -25.66 14.11 16.19
N ALA A 201 -26.23 12.90 16.00
CA ALA A 201 -25.50 11.78 15.44
C ALA A 201 -25.07 12.05 13.98
N ARG A 202 -25.93 12.70 13.19
CA ARG A 202 -25.61 13.12 11.82
C ARG A 202 -24.47 14.13 11.77
N GLN A 203 -24.52 15.16 12.63
CA GLN A 203 -23.45 16.16 12.72
C GLN A 203 -22.13 15.53 13.15
N CYS A 204 -22.14 14.62 14.13
CA CYS A 204 -20.95 13.90 14.54
C CYS A 204 -20.40 13.02 13.39
N LEU A 205 -21.26 12.33 12.63
CA LEU A 205 -20.81 11.53 11.48
C LEU A 205 -20.11 12.41 10.43
N ILE A 206 -20.65 13.61 10.14
CA ILE A 206 -20.05 14.56 9.19
C ILE A 206 -18.69 15.04 9.69
N ALA A 207 -18.59 15.47 10.95
CA ALA A 207 -17.34 15.94 11.54
C ALA A 207 -16.25 14.84 11.51
N VAL A 208 -16.61 13.61 11.88
CA VAL A 208 -15.72 12.46 11.81
C VAL A 208 -15.29 12.17 10.36
N ALA A 209 -16.23 12.20 9.40
CA ALA A 209 -15.92 11.98 7.99
C ALA A 209 -14.98 13.04 7.39
N GLU A 210 -15.06 14.28 7.87
CA GLU A 210 -14.18 15.40 7.47
C GLU A 210 -12.79 15.28 8.07
N VAL A 211 -12.67 14.87 9.33
CA VAL A 211 -11.37 14.56 9.94
C VAL A 211 -10.70 13.41 9.21
N VAL A 212 -11.43 12.34 8.94
CA VAL A 212 -10.93 11.24 8.10
C VAL A 212 -10.56 11.77 6.71
N HIS A 213 -11.29 12.76 6.17
CA HIS A 213 -10.99 13.36 4.88
C HIS A 213 -9.58 13.97 4.84
N HIS A 214 -9.23 14.78 5.83
CA HIS A 214 -7.95 15.50 5.88
C HIS A 214 -6.80 14.71 6.52
N LEU A 215 -7.08 13.51 7.02
CA LEU A 215 -6.12 12.66 7.70
C LEU A 215 -4.86 12.38 6.86
N GLY A 216 -5.00 12.34 5.53
CA GLY A 216 -3.90 12.13 4.59
C GLY A 216 -2.81 13.14 4.59
N ARG A 217 -3.19 14.35 4.23
CA ARG A 217 -2.31 15.49 4.27
C ARG A 217 -1.75 15.70 5.69
N ALA A 218 -2.54 15.45 6.72
CA ALA A 218 -2.08 15.57 8.11
C ALA A 218 -1.00 14.53 8.44
N THR A 219 -1.18 13.27 8.02
CA THR A 219 -0.17 12.22 8.15
C THR A 219 1.08 12.53 7.34
N GLN A 220 0.97 13.14 6.16
CA GLN A 220 2.15 13.50 5.35
C GLN A 220 3.07 14.51 6.04
N LEU A 221 2.51 15.34 6.91
CA LEU A 221 3.22 16.32 7.73
C LEU A 221 3.51 15.84 9.16
N GLY A 222 3.06 14.65 9.56
CA GLY A 222 3.22 14.16 10.95
C GLY A 222 2.26 14.75 11.97
N GLN A 223 1.21 15.44 11.52
CA GLN A 223 0.33 16.26 12.36
C GLN A 223 -1.07 15.65 12.51
N HIS A 224 -1.22 14.38 12.15
CA HIS A 224 -2.47 13.62 12.30
C HIS A 224 -2.91 13.48 13.76
N ARG A 225 -1.98 13.41 14.73
CA ARG A 225 -2.34 13.37 16.17
C ARG A 225 -3.07 14.65 16.58
N THR A 226 -2.51 15.81 16.23
CA THR A 226 -3.12 17.12 16.49
C THR A 226 -4.49 17.27 15.86
N LEU A 227 -4.67 16.76 14.62
CA LEU A 227 -5.98 16.75 13.97
C LEU A 227 -7.02 15.89 14.71
N ILE A 228 -6.60 14.73 15.22
CA ILE A 228 -7.48 13.81 15.95
C ILE A 228 -7.80 14.33 17.36
N GLU A 229 -6.84 14.94 18.05
CA GLU A 229 -7.05 15.62 19.34
C GLU A 229 -8.09 16.74 19.20
N ALA A 230 -8.03 17.52 18.12
CA ALA A 230 -9.03 18.54 17.84
C ALA A 230 -10.45 17.98 17.64
N LEU A 231 -10.58 16.75 17.11
CA LEU A 231 -11.86 16.04 17.05
C LEU A 231 -12.29 15.54 18.44
N ASP A 232 -11.37 14.97 19.21
CA ASP A 232 -11.63 14.46 20.57
C ASP A 232 -12.22 15.54 21.47
N ASP A 233 -11.71 16.77 21.37
CA ASP A 233 -12.20 17.95 22.10
C ASP A 233 -13.67 18.30 21.79
N THR A 234 -14.21 17.82 20.67
CA THR A 234 -15.63 18.02 20.27
C THR A 234 -16.55 16.88 20.69
N LEU A 235 -15.98 15.73 21.08
CA LEU A 235 -16.74 14.55 21.50
C LEU A 235 -17.18 14.72 22.96
N SER A 236 -18.49 14.67 23.18
CA SER A 236 -19.11 14.86 24.49
C SER A 236 -19.97 13.67 24.90
N HIS A 237 -20.51 13.76 26.11
CA HIS A 237 -21.52 12.81 26.58
C HIS A 237 -22.78 12.80 25.70
N GLU A 238 -23.19 13.96 25.17
CA GLU A 238 -24.38 14.08 24.33
C GLU A 238 -24.18 13.45 22.96
N THR A 239 -22.99 13.59 22.37
CA THR A 239 -22.66 12.91 21.10
C THR A 239 -22.61 11.40 21.28
N LEU A 240 -22.10 10.92 22.42
CA LEU A 240 -22.03 9.51 22.77
C LEU A 240 -23.42 8.88 22.81
N GLU A 241 -24.37 9.51 23.49
CA GLU A 241 -25.76 9.04 23.56
C GLU A 241 -26.52 9.11 22.24
N ALA A 242 -26.30 10.19 21.48
CA ALA A 242 -26.90 10.34 20.16
C ALA A 242 -26.45 9.24 19.20
N ILE A 243 -25.15 8.90 19.21
CA ILE A 243 -24.58 7.82 18.41
C ILE A 243 -25.08 6.46 18.86
N ALA A 244 -25.13 6.20 20.17
CA ALA A 244 -25.65 4.95 20.71
C ALA A 244 -27.10 4.70 20.27
N SER A 245 -27.95 5.72 20.44
CA SER A 245 -29.35 5.68 20.04
C SER A 245 -29.54 5.43 18.54
N ALA A 246 -28.77 6.13 17.70
CA ALA A 246 -28.82 5.95 16.25
C ALA A 246 -28.30 4.56 15.82
N SER A 247 -27.26 4.04 16.49
CA SER A 247 -26.64 2.74 16.20
C SER A 247 -27.53 1.56 16.58
N ILE A 248 -28.33 1.67 17.64
CA ILE A 248 -29.34 0.67 18.02
C ILE A 248 -30.47 0.62 16.99
N ALA A 249 -30.85 1.78 16.43
CA ALA A 249 -31.93 1.88 15.45
C ALA A 249 -31.51 1.42 14.04
N ASP A 250 -30.22 1.54 13.68
CA ASP A 250 -29.71 1.23 12.35
C ASP A 250 -28.28 0.64 12.40
N ASN A 251 -28.17 -0.63 12.00
CA ASN A 251 -26.91 -1.37 11.93
C ASN A 251 -25.93 -0.80 10.88
N GLU A 252 -26.41 -0.11 9.83
CA GLU A 252 -25.54 0.53 8.85
C GLU A 252 -24.83 1.75 9.46
N ILE A 253 -25.52 2.52 10.32
CA ILE A 253 -24.94 3.62 11.11
C ILE A 253 -23.91 3.09 12.11
N CYS A 254 -24.28 2.05 12.87
CA CYS A 254 -23.40 1.40 13.83
C CYS A 254 -22.09 0.93 13.16
N SER A 255 -22.22 0.31 11.99
CA SER A 255 -21.08 -0.12 11.17
C SER A 255 -20.21 1.05 10.70
N ALA A 256 -20.80 2.18 10.31
CA ALA A 256 -20.07 3.36 9.86
C ALA A 256 -19.21 3.97 10.98
N PHE A 257 -19.77 4.19 12.17
CA PHE A 257 -19.00 4.71 13.32
C PHE A 257 -17.92 3.73 13.79
N SER A 258 -18.21 2.43 13.74
CA SER A 258 -17.23 1.39 14.08
C SER A 258 -16.00 1.48 13.18
N VAL A 259 -16.21 1.68 11.86
CA VAL A 259 -15.12 1.87 10.89
C VAL A 259 -14.36 3.17 11.14
N TYR A 260 -15.06 4.30 11.32
CA TYR A 260 -14.39 5.58 11.47
C TYR A 260 -13.57 5.70 12.76
N PHE A 261 -14.15 5.39 13.92
CA PHE A 261 -13.42 5.51 15.19
C PHE A 261 -12.24 4.54 15.26
N THR A 262 -12.37 3.36 14.68
CA THR A 262 -11.24 2.42 14.56
C THR A 262 -10.14 2.99 13.65
N THR A 263 -10.50 3.59 12.52
CA THR A 263 -9.54 4.22 11.59
C THR A 263 -8.77 5.35 12.27
N LEU A 264 -9.47 6.25 12.98
CA LEU A 264 -8.88 7.37 13.71
C LEU A 264 -7.93 6.88 14.80
N GLU A 265 -8.32 5.90 15.59
CA GLU A 265 -7.42 5.32 16.58
C GLU A 265 -6.17 4.66 15.95
N GLN A 266 -6.34 3.93 14.84
CA GLN A 266 -5.19 3.32 14.15
C GLN A 266 -4.21 4.38 13.64
N ALA A 267 -4.72 5.52 13.16
CA ALA A 267 -3.92 6.65 12.73
C ALA A 267 -3.25 7.35 13.92
N TYR A 268 -3.97 7.54 15.03
CA TYR A 268 -3.42 8.16 16.23
C TYR A 268 -2.23 7.39 16.82
N ALA A 269 -2.33 6.06 16.83
CA ALA A 269 -1.26 5.18 17.26
C ALA A 269 -0.05 5.19 16.30
N TRP A 270 -0.13 5.84 15.13
CA TRP A 270 0.96 5.96 14.17
C TRP A 270 1.86 7.19 14.47
N PRO A 271 3.17 7.14 14.21
CA PRO A 271 3.96 5.93 14.05
C PRO A 271 3.98 5.17 15.38
N ARG A 272 3.82 3.83 15.33
CA ARG A 272 3.69 2.95 16.52
C ARG A 272 5.02 2.74 17.27
N LYS A 273 5.91 3.73 17.28
CA LYS A 273 7.17 3.76 18.05
C LYS A 273 6.91 4.08 19.52
N ASP A 274 5.93 4.94 19.77
CA ASP A 274 5.58 5.43 21.10
C ASP A 274 4.37 4.68 21.64
N VAL A 275 4.38 4.39 22.94
CA VAL A 275 3.18 3.88 23.64
C VAL A 275 2.29 5.07 23.93
N VAL A 276 1.41 5.42 22.99
CA VAL A 276 0.43 6.50 23.14
C VAL A 276 -0.95 5.90 23.41
N SER A 277 -1.64 6.42 24.42
CA SER A 277 -3.05 6.09 24.67
C SER A 277 -3.95 6.88 23.73
N THR A 278 -4.95 6.22 23.14
CA THR A 278 -6.03 6.88 22.40
C THR A 278 -6.66 7.99 23.24
N PRO A 279 -7.00 9.16 22.64
CA PRO A 279 -7.72 10.22 23.33
C PRO A 279 -9.01 9.68 23.97
N LYS A 280 -9.35 10.21 25.15
CA LYS A 280 -10.32 9.58 26.04
C LYS A 280 -11.72 9.54 25.43
N SER A 281 -12.20 10.65 24.88
CA SER A 281 -13.56 10.73 24.35
C SER A 281 -13.72 9.82 23.12
N LEU A 282 -12.74 9.80 22.23
CA LEU A 282 -12.67 8.90 21.06
C LEU A 282 -12.67 7.44 21.49
N HIS A 283 -11.90 7.10 22.53
CA HIS A 283 -11.87 5.75 23.09
C HIS A 283 -13.24 5.33 23.66
N ASP A 284 -13.86 6.19 24.46
CA ASP A 284 -15.15 5.92 25.09
C ASP A 284 -16.26 5.74 24.02
N HIS A 285 -16.32 6.62 23.02
CA HIS A 285 -17.26 6.52 21.90
C HIS A 285 -17.08 5.23 21.10
N LYS A 286 -15.82 4.82 20.87
CA LYS A 286 -15.51 3.57 20.21
C LYS A 286 -16.04 2.36 21.00
N LEU A 287 -15.78 2.31 22.31
CA LEU A 287 -16.22 1.18 23.16
C LEU A 287 -17.74 1.02 23.12
N VAL A 288 -18.48 2.13 23.20
CA VAL A 288 -19.95 2.14 23.09
C VAL A 288 -20.41 1.53 21.78
N VAL A 289 -19.83 1.97 20.66
CA VAL A 289 -20.16 1.41 19.34
C VAL A 289 -19.81 -0.07 19.26
N GLN A 290 -18.69 -0.54 19.81
CA GLN A 290 -18.34 -1.98 19.81
C GLN A 290 -19.32 -2.82 20.65
N MET A 291 -19.77 -2.31 21.79
CA MET A 291 -20.76 -2.99 22.63
C MET A 291 -22.10 -3.16 21.91
N ILE A 292 -22.51 -2.18 21.10
CA ILE A 292 -23.74 -2.24 20.30
C ILE A 292 -23.55 -3.14 19.08
N TYR A 293 -22.38 -3.07 18.45
CA TYR A 293 -22.10 -3.72 17.18
C TYR A 293 -22.00 -5.26 17.26
N HIS A 294 -21.54 -5.80 18.39
CA HIS A 294 -21.30 -7.22 18.54
C HIS A 294 -22.41 -7.95 19.28
N ASP A 295 -23.04 -8.95 18.65
CA ASP A 295 -24.11 -9.75 19.26
C ASP A 295 -23.80 -10.19 20.70
N LYS A 296 -22.62 -10.78 20.94
CA LYS A 296 -22.22 -11.25 22.28
C LYS A 296 -22.09 -10.12 23.30
N LEU A 297 -21.64 -8.94 22.89
CA LEU A 297 -21.52 -7.77 23.77
C LEU A 297 -22.88 -7.09 23.95
N PHE A 298 -23.69 -7.05 22.90
CA PHE A 298 -25.04 -6.50 22.92
C PHE A 298 -25.95 -7.31 23.85
N MET A 299 -25.82 -8.64 23.89
CA MET A 299 -26.53 -9.47 24.88
C MET A 299 -26.19 -9.10 26.32
N ILE A 300 -24.94 -8.70 26.62
CA ILE A 300 -24.57 -8.21 27.96
C ILE A 300 -25.32 -6.93 28.30
N LEU A 301 -25.54 -6.04 27.32
CA LEU A 301 -26.35 -4.84 27.52
C LEU A 301 -27.80 -5.20 27.83
N ILE A 302 -28.39 -6.13 27.06
CA ILE A 302 -29.77 -6.60 27.27
C ILE A 302 -29.90 -7.21 28.67
N ASP A 303 -29.03 -8.16 29.03
CA ASP A 303 -29.05 -8.82 30.35
C ASP A 303 -28.91 -7.79 31.50
N SER A 304 -28.08 -6.76 31.31
CA SER A 304 -27.88 -5.68 32.28
C SER A 304 -29.10 -4.77 32.42
N THR A 305 -29.85 -4.54 31.33
CA THR A 305 -31.13 -3.82 31.39
C THR A 305 -32.23 -4.62 32.06
N GLU A 306 -32.25 -5.94 31.90
CA GLU A 306 -33.26 -6.82 32.53
C GLU A 306 -33.03 -7.01 34.04
N THR A 307 -31.76 -7.01 34.47
CA THR A 307 -31.37 -7.22 35.88
C THR A 307 -31.40 -5.93 36.71
N SER A 308 -31.20 -4.78 36.08
CA SER A 308 -31.28 -3.47 36.73
C SER A 308 -32.73 -2.99 36.71
N LYS A 309 -33.41 -2.91 37.87
CA LYS A 309 -34.76 -2.31 37.98
C LYS A 309 -34.72 -0.79 37.71
N ILE A 310 -34.43 -0.40 36.47
CA ILE A 310 -34.32 0.99 36.03
C ILE A 310 -35.74 1.58 36.01
N SER A 311 -35.96 2.72 36.67
CA SER A 311 -37.28 3.35 36.75
C SER A 311 -37.68 3.94 35.40
N GLU A 312 -38.98 4.01 35.09
CA GLU A 312 -39.49 4.62 33.83
C GLU A 312 -39.11 6.10 33.65
N ASN A 313 -38.60 6.78 34.69
CA ASN A 313 -38.06 8.14 34.60
C ASN A 313 -36.54 8.20 34.38
N ASP A 314 -35.83 7.07 34.51
CA ASP A 314 -34.41 6.91 34.19
C ASP A 314 -34.27 6.27 32.79
N CYS A 315 -34.99 6.80 31.79
CA CYS A 315 -34.89 6.30 30.42
C CYS A 315 -33.42 6.31 29.95
N CYS A 316 -32.84 5.10 29.94
CA CYS A 316 -31.56 4.66 29.42
C CYS A 316 -30.76 5.68 28.60
N GLU A 317 -29.70 6.21 29.22
CA GLU A 317 -28.48 6.57 28.49
C GLU A 317 -27.81 5.26 28.03
N ALA A 318 -28.31 4.72 26.91
CA ALA A 318 -27.86 3.44 26.36
C ALA A 318 -26.34 3.45 26.08
N GLY A 319 -25.79 4.61 25.74
CA GLY A 319 -24.35 4.80 25.59
C GLY A 319 -23.60 4.69 26.92
N CYS A 320 -24.07 5.31 28.00
CA CYS A 320 -23.49 5.24 29.33
C CYS A 320 -23.54 3.83 29.91
N LEU A 321 -24.64 3.11 29.72
CA LEU A 321 -24.72 1.71 30.10
C LEU A 321 -23.71 0.88 29.31
N ALA A 322 -23.62 1.09 27.99
CA ALA A 322 -22.65 0.41 27.16
C ALA A 322 -21.19 0.71 27.57
N LEU A 323 -20.89 1.97 27.87
CA LEU A 323 -19.58 2.39 28.33
C LEU A 323 -19.23 1.79 29.70
N ARG A 324 -20.19 1.73 30.62
CA ARG A 324 -20.02 1.10 31.93
C ARG A 324 -19.68 -0.38 31.80
N GLU A 325 -20.48 -1.14 31.05
CA GLU A 325 -20.27 -2.58 30.86
C GLU A 325 -18.95 -2.86 30.12
N ALA A 326 -18.60 -2.04 29.12
CA ALA A 326 -17.29 -2.11 28.48
C ALA A 326 -16.16 -1.92 29.51
N ASN A 327 -16.22 -0.87 30.33
CA ASN A 327 -15.21 -0.60 31.35
C ASN A 327 -15.09 -1.72 32.39
N LEU A 328 -16.19 -2.37 32.77
CA LEU A 328 -16.16 -3.54 33.66
C LEU A 328 -15.40 -4.72 33.05
N LEU A 329 -15.62 -5.00 31.76
CA LEU A 329 -14.88 -6.02 31.02
C LEU A 329 -13.38 -5.68 30.93
N LEU A 330 -13.04 -4.44 30.58
CA LEU A 330 -11.64 -3.99 30.50
C LEU A 330 -10.94 -4.01 31.86
N LYS A 331 -11.63 -3.62 32.93
CA LYS A 331 -11.12 -3.69 34.30
C LYS A 331 -10.83 -5.12 34.72
N THR A 332 -11.76 -6.05 34.47
CA THR A 332 -11.56 -7.48 34.72
C THR A 332 -10.30 -8.00 34.01
N ALA A 333 -10.09 -7.55 32.77
CA ALA A 333 -8.91 -7.93 32.01
C ALA A 333 -7.61 -7.34 32.58
N SER A 334 -7.66 -6.07 32.98
CA SER A 334 -6.56 -5.38 33.64
C SER A 334 -6.18 -6.07 34.96
N ASP A 335 -7.16 -6.40 35.80
CA ASP A 335 -6.94 -7.05 37.10
C ASP A 335 -6.30 -8.43 36.93
N ALA A 336 -6.76 -9.22 35.95
CA ALA A 336 -6.16 -10.51 35.61
C ALA A 336 -4.69 -10.36 35.14
N LYS A 337 -4.40 -9.36 34.30
CA LYS A 337 -3.04 -9.04 33.86
C LYS A 337 -2.14 -8.65 35.03
N HIS A 338 -2.61 -7.80 35.94
CA HIS A 338 -1.86 -7.40 37.14
C HIS A 338 -1.64 -8.58 38.09
N GLY A 339 -2.64 -9.46 38.22
CA GLY A 339 -2.56 -10.69 39.01
C GLY A 339 -1.74 -11.82 38.37
N ARG A 340 -1.19 -11.62 37.16
CA ARG A 340 -0.49 -12.65 36.35
C ARG A 340 -1.32 -13.93 36.16
N ALA A 341 -2.64 -13.82 36.18
CA ALA A 341 -3.57 -14.92 35.97
C ALA A 341 -4.19 -14.79 34.56
N PRO A 342 -4.26 -15.88 33.77
CA PRO A 342 -4.95 -15.83 32.48
C PRO A 342 -6.45 -15.65 32.68
N LEU A 343 -7.09 -14.80 31.86
CA LEU A 343 -8.55 -14.78 31.78
C LEU A 343 -9.04 -16.12 31.19
N PRO A 344 -10.22 -16.61 31.63
CA PRO A 344 -10.91 -17.67 30.91
C PRO A 344 -11.11 -17.28 29.45
N ASP A 345 -10.94 -18.23 28.52
CA ASP A 345 -11.00 -17.98 27.07
C ASP A 345 -12.26 -17.23 26.64
N GLU A 346 -13.41 -17.56 27.23
CA GLU A 346 -14.69 -16.90 26.96
C GLU A 346 -14.70 -15.40 27.34
N LYS A 347 -14.11 -15.05 28.50
CA LYS A 347 -14.00 -13.64 28.93
C LYS A 347 -12.93 -12.90 28.14
N GLN A 348 -11.83 -13.58 27.81
CA GLN A 348 -10.80 -13.02 26.94
C GLN A 348 -11.36 -12.72 25.54
N ASP A 349 -12.24 -13.56 25.02
CA ASP A 349 -12.92 -13.34 23.74
C ASP A 349 -13.82 -12.09 23.76
N LEU A 350 -14.60 -11.88 24.83
CA LEU A 350 -15.40 -10.65 24.98
C LEU A 350 -14.52 -9.39 25.06
N VAL A 351 -13.42 -9.47 25.80
CA VAL A 351 -12.42 -8.39 25.91
C VAL A 351 -11.76 -8.11 24.55
N ASN A 352 -11.50 -9.14 23.74
CA ASN A 352 -10.95 -8.98 22.40
C ASN A 352 -11.94 -8.31 21.43
N LEU A 353 -13.26 -8.51 21.61
CA LEU A 353 -14.28 -7.79 20.84
C LEU A 353 -14.30 -6.29 21.16
N LEU A 354 -14.05 -5.90 22.42
CA LEU A 354 -13.94 -4.50 22.85
C LEU A 354 -12.63 -3.84 22.42
N TYR A 355 -11.49 -4.49 22.69
CA TYR A 355 -10.16 -4.07 22.24
C TYR A 355 -9.92 -4.35 20.76
N ARG A 356 -10.95 -4.17 19.93
CA ARG A 356 -10.77 -3.89 18.49
C ARG A 356 -9.96 -2.61 18.23
N THR A 357 -9.24 -2.12 19.22
CA THR A 357 -8.07 -1.26 19.11
C THR A 357 -6.84 -2.14 18.78
N CYS A 358 -6.32 -1.98 17.57
CA CYS A 358 -4.90 -2.19 17.21
C CYS A 358 -4.43 -3.51 16.58
N VAL A 359 -5.24 -4.57 16.43
CA VAL A 359 -4.77 -5.80 15.73
C VAL A 359 -5.89 -6.48 14.93
N GLN A 360 -5.85 -6.34 13.61
CA GLN A 360 -6.52 -7.20 12.61
C GLN A 360 -8.06 -7.09 12.46
N ASP A 361 -8.66 -5.90 12.57
CA ASP A 361 -10.00 -5.74 11.98
C ASP A 361 -9.90 -5.74 10.46
N TRP A 362 -10.25 -6.87 9.87
CA TRP A 362 -10.48 -6.98 8.44
C TRP A 362 -11.80 -6.28 8.09
N PHE A 363 -11.73 -4.95 8.07
CA PHE A 363 -12.37 -4.08 7.10
C PHE A 363 -13.76 -4.56 6.64
N LEU A 364 -14.80 -4.10 7.34
CA LEU A 364 -16.16 -4.15 6.80
C LEU A 364 -16.17 -3.37 5.50
N GLN A 365 -16.60 -4.04 4.44
CA GLN A 365 -16.58 -3.48 3.12
C GLN A 365 -17.72 -2.46 2.98
N GLY A 366 -17.36 -1.21 2.71
CA GLY A 366 -18.30 -0.20 2.24
C GLY A 366 -18.81 -0.55 0.85
N ASN A 367 -19.83 0.17 0.39
CA ASN A 367 -20.37 -0.05 -0.96
C ASN A 367 -19.32 0.36 -1.98
N TYR A 368 -18.69 -0.62 -2.65
CA TYR A 368 -17.63 -0.34 -3.64
C TYR A 368 -18.12 0.41 -4.88
N SER A 369 -19.44 0.49 -5.11
CA SER A 369 -20.01 1.38 -6.14
C SER A 369 -20.08 2.85 -5.70
N ASP A 370 -19.90 3.14 -4.40
CA ASP A 370 -19.82 4.49 -3.86
C ASP A 370 -18.37 4.98 -3.81
N SER A 371 -18.08 5.99 -4.64
CA SER A 371 -16.78 6.68 -4.69
C SER A 371 -16.28 7.21 -3.34
N GLU A 372 -17.17 7.61 -2.42
CA GLU A 372 -16.74 8.12 -1.12
C GLU A 372 -16.37 6.99 -0.17
N SER A 373 -17.11 5.87 -0.22
CA SER A 373 -16.75 4.65 0.51
C SER A 373 -15.34 4.16 0.18
N HIS A 374 -14.91 4.27 -1.09
CA HIS A 374 -13.55 4.00 -1.52
C HIS A 374 -12.52 4.89 -0.81
N ARG A 375 -12.75 6.21 -0.79
CA ARG A 375 -11.84 7.18 -0.15
C ARG A 375 -11.80 7.01 1.36
N GLN A 376 -12.95 6.76 2.00
CA GLN A 376 -13.07 6.65 3.45
C GLN A 376 -12.46 5.35 3.99
N PHE A 377 -12.63 4.24 3.25
CA PHE A 377 -11.93 2.98 3.48
C PHE A 377 -10.42 3.08 3.22
N GLY A 378 -10.11 3.87 2.20
CA GLY A 378 -8.80 4.02 1.61
C GLY A 378 -7.85 4.84 2.46
N ARG A 379 -8.25 5.98 3.02
CA ARG A 379 -7.33 7.02 3.48
C ARG A 379 -6.13 6.48 4.27
N LEU A 380 -6.21 5.86 5.45
CA LEU A 380 -4.96 5.41 6.13
C LEU A 380 -4.11 4.40 5.31
N HIS A 381 -4.72 3.60 4.44
CA HIS A 381 -4.05 2.59 3.61
C HIS A 381 -3.62 3.11 2.20
N GLU A 382 -4.28 4.16 1.71
CA GLU A 382 -4.12 4.82 0.41
C GLU A 382 -3.23 6.07 0.50
N ILE A 383 -3.24 6.80 1.62
CA ILE A 383 -2.22 7.81 1.99
C ILE A 383 -0.82 7.17 2.01
N ILE A 384 -0.80 5.88 2.35
CA ILE A 384 0.39 5.02 2.40
C ILE A 384 0.57 4.22 1.10
N HIS A 385 -0.32 4.40 0.11
CA HIS A 385 -0.37 3.72 -1.19
C HIS A 385 0.10 2.26 -1.18
N THR A 386 -0.47 1.48 -0.28
CA THR A 386 -0.52 0.04 -0.48
C THR A 386 -1.78 -0.25 -1.27
N ALA A 387 -1.66 -0.36 -2.59
CA ALA A 387 -2.66 -1.08 -3.37
C ALA A 387 -2.61 -2.54 -2.87
N GLY A 388 -3.37 -2.82 -1.82
CA GLY A 388 -3.22 -4.05 -1.06
C GLY A 388 -3.72 -5.22 -1.88
N THR A 389 -2.88 -6.24 -2.02
CA THR A 389 -3.25 -7.60 -2.49
C THR A 389 -4.65 -8.01 -2.05
N GLN A 390 -4.98 -7.72 -0.79
CA GLN A 390 -6.20 -8.13 -0.14
C GLN A 390 -7.45 -7.56 -0.81
N ARG A 391 -7.45 -6.26 -1.12
CA ARG A 391 -8.60 -5.54 -1.65
C ARG A 391 -9.00 -6.08 -3.02
N SER A 392 -8.03 -6.15 -3.90
CA SER A 392 -8.11 -6.65 -5.25
C SER A 392 -8.49 -8.13 -5.35
N VAL A 393 -7.85 -8.98 -4.55
CA VAL A 393 -8.25 -10.38 -4.41
C VAL A 393 -9.70 -10.45 -3.90
N GLN A 394 -10.10 -9.63 -2.94
CA GLN A 394 -11.45 -9.66 -2.41
C GLN A 394 -12.50 -9.21 -3.44
N GLU A 395 -12.25 -8.13 -4.18
CA GLU A 395 -13.11 -7.63 -5.26
C GLU A 395 -13.29 -8.69 -6.37
N LEU A 396 -12.21 -9.34 -6.81
CA LEU A 396 -12.27 -10.42 -7.81
C LEU A 396 -13.12 -11.60 -7.34
N PHE A 397 -12.94 -12.04 -6.10
CA PHE A 397 -13.71 -13.17 -5.56
C PHE A 397 -15.18 -12.81 -5.31
N GLN A 398 -15.45 -11.55 -4.96
CA GLN A 398 -16.81 -11.06 -4.77
C GLN A 398 -17.64 -11.07 -6.05
N GLN A 399 -17.01 -10.71 -7.16
CA GLN A 399 -17.63 -10.77 -8.48
C GLN A 399 -17.84 -12.22 -8.95
N SER A 400 -17.00 -13.15 -8.52
CA SER A 400 -16.88 -14.48 -9.13
C SER A 400 -17.67 -15.59 -8.44
N ALA A 401 -17.86 -15.56 -7.10
CA ALA A 401 -18.33 -16.75 -6.38
C ALA A 401 -19.09 -16.53 -5.06
N THR A 402 -19.35 -15.29 -4.59
CA THR A 402 -19.92 -15.04 -3.25
C THR A 402 -21.22 -15.79 -2.98
N ALA A 403 -22.17 -15.78 -3.92
CA ALA A 403 -23.45 -16.47 -3.75
C ALA A 403 -23.31 -18.00 -3.66
N MET A 404 -22.30 -18.60 -4.33
CA MET A 404 -22.03 -20.04 -4.22
C MET A 404 -21.23 -20.39 -2.97
N LEU A 405 -20.26 -19.56 -2.56
CA LEU A 405 -19.52 -19.75 -1.32
C LEU A 405 -20.44 -19.71 -0.08
N GLN A 406 -21.54 -18.95 -0.13
CA GLN A 406 -22.58 -18.95 0.91
C GLN A 406 -23.36 -20.27 1.00
N ARG A 407 -23.57 -20.98 -0.13
CA ARG A 407 -24.30 -22.25 -0.18
C ARG A 407 -23.40 -23.46 0.11
N LEU A 408 -22.08 -23.28 0.03
CA LEU A 408 -21.09 -24.34 0.15
C LEU A 408 -21.26 -25.20 1.42
N PRO A 409 -21.50 -24.67 2.64
CA PRO A 409 -21.68 -25.53 3.81
C PRO A 409 -22.84 -26.54 3.68
N ALA A 410 -23.91 -26.17 2.98
CA ALA A 410 -25.04 -27.07 2.73
C ALA A 410 -24.67 -28.14 1.68
N MET A 411 -23.97 -27.74 0.62
CA MET A 411 -23.47 -28.66 -0.42
C MET A 411 -22.50 -29.70 0.18
N LEU A 412 -21.59 -29.26 1.06
CA LEU A 412 -20.61 -30.12 1.70
C LEU A 412 -21.23 -31.14 2.68
N ARG A 413 -22.39 -30.83 3.29
CA ARG A 413 -23.11 -31.83 4.11
C ARG A 413 -23.68 -32.97 3.27
N ASN A 414 -23.94 -32.73 1.99
CA ASN A 414 -24.55 -33.67 1.05
C ASN A 414 -23.67 -33.91 -0.19
N VAL A 415 -22.35 -34.03 -0.01
CA VAL A 415 -21.35 -34.09 -1.11
C VAL A 415 -21.71 -35.10 -2.19
N THR A 416 -22.23 -36.27 -1.82
CA THR A 416 -22.60 -37.33 -2.78
C THR A 416 -23.67 -36.89 -3.78
N THR A 417 -24.63 -36.06 -3.35
CA THR A 417 -25.69 -35.53 -4.22
C THR A 417 -25.35 -34.19 -4.86
N ALA A 418 -24.43 -33.43 -4.26
CA ALA A 418 -24.01 -32.11 -4.71
C ALA A 418 -22.68 -32.11 -5.47
N GLU A 419 -22.15 -33.28 -5.85
CA GLU A 419 -20.81 -33.43 -6.44
C GLU A 419 -20.62 -32.55 -7.68
N GLY A 420 -21.61 -32.54 -8.59
CA GLY A 420 -21.56 -31.74 -9.82
C GLY A 420 -21.50 -30.24 -9.54
N ASP A 421 -22.27 -29.76 -8.55
CA ASP A 421 -22.28 -28.35 -8.16
C ASP A 421 -20.98 -27.95 -7.46
N ILE A 422 -20.39 -28.85 -6.66
CA ILE A 422 -19.09 -28.62 -6.01
C ILE A 422 -17.98 -28.56 -7.07
N ALA A 423 -17.99 -29.46 -8.06
CA ALA A 423 -17.04 -29.42 -9.16
C ALA A 423 -17.15 -28.11 -9.95
N TYR A 424 -18.38 -27.68 -10.25
CA TYR A 424 -18.66 -26.40 -10.91
C TYR A 424 -18.17 -25.20 -10.10
N LEU A 425 -18.31 -25.23 -8.77
CA LEU A 425 -17.75 -24.19 -7.91
C LEU A 425 -16.22 -24.12 -8.03
N PHE A 426 -15.51 -25.24 -8.00
CA PHE A 426 -14.06 -25.25 -8.18
C PHE A 426 -13.67 -24.71 -9.56
N GLU A 427 -14.34 -25.18 -10.61
CA GLU A 427 -14.19 -24.69 -11.99
C GLU A 427 -14.33 -23.15 -12.05
N LYS A 428 -15.30 -22.55 -11.36
CA LYS A 428 -15.48 -21.09 -11.29
C LYS A 428 -14.39 -20.38 -10.47
N LEU A 429 -14.01 -20.95 -9.32
CA LEU A 429 -12.98 -20.38 -8.47
C LEU A 429 -11.61 -20.33 -9.17
N GLN A 430 -11.32 -21.25 -10.10
CA GLN A 430 -10.06 -21.23 -10.86
C GLN A 430 -9.83 -19.89 -11.57
N ILE A 431 -10.86 -19.27 -12.15
CA ILE A 431 -10.74 -17.95 -12.81
C ILE A 431 -10.38 -16.87 -11.78
N GLY A 432 -11.14 -16.78 -10.69
CA GLY A 432 -10.91 -15.80 -9.62
C GLY A 432 -9.52 -15.93 -9.00
N VAL A 433 -9.07 -17.16 -8.71
CA VAL A 433 -7.71 -17.43 -8.19
C VAL A 433 -6.65 -17.02 -9.21
N SER A 434 -6.87 -17.30 -10.50
CA SER A 434 -5.89 -16.99 -11.55
C SER A 434 -5.76 -15.48 -11.83
N LEU A 435 -6.87 -14.74 -11.76
CA LEU A 435 -6.88 -13.27 -11.82
C LEU A 435 -6.21 -12.68 -10.57
N ALA A 436 -6.55 -13.19 -9.39
CA ALA A 436 -5.95 -12.77 -8.12
C ALA A 436 -4.43 -12.98 -8.10
N ARG A 437 -3.95 -14.07 -8.72
CA ARG A 437 -2.53 -14.36 -8.89
C ARG A 437 -1.82 -13.33 -9.77
N GLU A 438 -2.45 -12.92 -10.87
CA GLU A 438 -1.93 -11.88 -11.76
C GLU A 438 -1.88 -10.52 -11.07
N GLU A 439 -2.97 -10.13 -10.41
CA GLU A 439 -3.05 -8.85 -9.73
C GLU A 439 -2.09 -8.75 -8.55
N LEU A 440 -1.96 -9.81 -7.75
CA LEU A 440 -0.97 -9.89 -6.67
C LEU A 440 0.45 -9.59 -7.16
N PHE A 441 0.76 -10.00 -8.39
CA PHE A 441 2.04 -9.80 -9.04
C PHE A 441 2.19 -8.38 -9.61
N GLU A 442 1.18 -7.85 -10.27
CA GLU A 442 1.19 -6.47 -10.80
C GLU A 442 1.17 -5.40 -9.71
N MET A 443 0.71 -5.75 -8.52
CA MET A 443 0.68 -4.86 -7.36
C MET A 443 2.08 -4.66 -6.80
N VAL A 444 2.68 -3.55 -7.17
CA VAL A 444 3.99 -3.12 -6.69
C VAL A 444 3.75 -1.90 -5.77
N VAL A 445 4.43 -1.87 -4.62
CA VAL A 445 4.40 -0.76 -3.65
C VAL A 445 5.84 -0.39 -3.35
N ASP A 446 6.11 0.87 -3.00
CA ASP A 446 7.40 1.24 -2.42
C ASP A 446 7.50 0.57 -1.04
N GLU A 447 8.37 -0.40 -0.90
CA GLU A 447 8.47 -1.25 0.28
C GLU A 447 8.92 -0.51 1.52
N VAL A 448 9.75 0.51 1.35
CA VAL A 448 10.25 1.28 2.49
C VAL A 448 9.13 2.16 3.02
N VAL A 449 8.43 2.86 2.12
CA VAL A 449 7.21 3.61 2.47
C VAL A 449 6.24 2.65 3.12
N TRP A 450 5.91 1.53 2.46
CA TRP A 450 4.99 0.51 2.97
C TRP A 450 5.35 0.07 4.38
N GLY A 451 6.53 -0.48 4.63
CA GLY A 451 6.79 -1.10 5.94
C GLY A 451 7.14 -0.10 7.05
N GLN A 452 7.66 1.09 6.74
CA GLN A 452 7.82 2.13 7.75
C GLN A 452 6.49 2.77 8.17
N THR A 453 5.49 2.76 7.27
CA THR A 453 4.19 3.37 7.53
C THR A 453 3.11 2.36 7.94
N PHE A 454 3.24 1.08 7.57
CA PHE A 454 2.30 0.01 7.93
C PHE A 454 2.43 -0.41 9.41
N ALA A 455 1.32 -0.87 9.99
CA ALA A 455 1.18 -1.16 11.42
C ALA A 455 2.23 -2.15 11.98
N LYS A 456 2.99 -1.71 13.01
CA LYS A 456 3.99 -2.50 13.77
C LYS A 456 3.43 -3.60 14.68
N TYR A 457 2.16 -3.52 15.09
CA TYR A 457 1.59 -4.50 16.03
C TYR A 457 0.89 -5.62 15.28
N SER A 458 1.69 -6.60 14.87
CA SER A 458 1.20 -7.96 14.82
C SER A 458 1.95 -8.75 15.87
N LYS A 459 1.22 -9.30 16.85
CA LYS A 459 1.82 -10.24 17.79
C LYS A 459 2.52 -11.37 17.02
N PRO A 460 3.67 -11.87 17.50
CA PRO A 460 4.27 -13.08 16.97
C PRO A 460 3.26 -14.21 17.06
N VAL A 461 3.08 -14.91 15.95
CA VAL A 461 2.24 -16.11 15.91
C VAL A 461 3.16 -17.33 15.87
N GLY A 462 2.74 -18.41 16.53
CA GLY A 462 3.58 -19.55 16.85
C GLY A 462 4.21 -20.30 15.66
N LEU A 463 4.90 -21.39 15.97
CA LEU A 463 5.79 -22.17 15.08
C LEU A 463 5.17 -22.71 13.77
N SER A 464 3.86 -22.58 13.54
CA SER A 464 3.12 -23.13 12.40
C SER A 464 2.24 -22.12 11.65
N THR A 465 2.28 -20.82 11.97
CA THR A 465 1.21 -19.88 11.57
C THR A 465 1.67 -18.81 10.57
N VAL A 466 0.90 -18.56 9.51
CA VAL A 466 1.13 -17.46 8.54
C VAL A 466 0.99 -16.12 9.25
N GLY A 467 2.05 -15.32 9.42
CA GLY A 467 1.94 -14.01 10.08
C GLY A 467 0.79 -13.12 9.57
N ALA A 468 0.34 -12.15 10.37
CA ALA A 468 -0.78 -11.28 10.04
C ALA A 468 -0.42 -10.30 8.90
N GLY A 469 -0.45 -10.80 7.67
CA GLY A 469 -0.15 -10.08 6.44
C GLY A 469 -1.25 -10.28 5.38
N GLY A 470 -0.91 -9.97 4.13
CA GLY A 470 -1.77 -10.12 2.94
C GLY A 470 -2.65 -11.38 2.93
N ALA A 471 -2.04 -12.53 3.17
CA ALA A 471 -2.68 -13.84 3.10
C ALA A 471 -3.52 -14.25 4.33
N ASP A 472 -3.61 -13.41 5.38
CA ASP A 472 -4.44 -13.69 6.56
C ASP A 472 -5.86 -13.09 6.41
N CYS A 473 -6.27 -12.76 5.18
CA CYS A 473 -7.57 -12.15 4.90
C CYS A 473 -8.73 -13.16 4.93
N PRO A 474 -9.97 -12.69 5.19
CA PRO A 474 -11.18 -13.48 5.05
C PRO A 474 -11.20 -14.43 3.86
N MET A 475 -10.84 -13.95 2.67
CA MET A 475 -10.89 -14.77 1.46
C MET A 475 -9.84 -15.88 1.45
N PHE A 476 -8.59 -15.61 1.81
CA PHE A 476 -7.57 -16.65 1.91
C PHE A 476 -7.96 -17.72 2.94
N ARG A 477 -8.55 -17.32 4.07
CA ARG A 477 -9.02 -18.27 5.09
C ARG A 477 -10.26 -19.06 4.65
N ILE A 478 -11.18 -18.46 3.90
CA ILE A 478 -12.29 -19.18 3.27
C ILE A 478 -11.73 -20.22 2.30
N LEU A 479 -10.77 -19.86 1.44
CA LEU A 479 -10.16 -20.79 0.48
C LEU A 479 -9.39 -21.92 1.19
N ASP A 480 -8.69 -21.62 2.28
CA ASP A 480 -8.05 -22.64 3.13
C ASP A 480 -9.10 -23.61 3.70
N ALA A 481 -10.23 -23.09 4.19
CA ALA A 481 -11.34 -23.89 4.70
C ALA A 481 -11.97 -24.77 3.60
N VAL A 482 -12.12 -24.24 2.38
CA VAL A 482 -12.63 -24.99 1.21
C VAL A 482 -11.64 -26.09 0.78
N CYS A 483 -10.33 -25.81 0.77
CA CYS A 483 -9.30 -26.73 0.31
C CYS A 483 -9.07 -27.92 1.26
N GLY A 484 -9.29 -27.74 2.56
CA GLY A 484 -9.10 -28.78 3.59
C GLY A 484 -7.62 -29.15 3.86
N LYS A 485 -7.38 -30.09 4.79
CA LYS A 485 -6.03 -30.49 5.28
C LYS A 485 -5.34 -31.53 4.41
N ALA A 486 -4.04 -31.44 4.17
CA ALA A 486 -3.30 -32.37 3.29
C ALA A 486 -2.99 -33.77 3.88
N GLU A 487 -2.91 -33.95 5.21
CA GLU A 487 -2.61 -35.25 5.85
C GLU A 487 -3.68 -35.64 6.89
N ASP A 488 -4.21 -36.86 6.78
CA ASP A 488 -5.00 -37.53 7.82
C ASP A 488 -4.01 -38.18 8.81
N GLY A 489 -3.79 -37.60 9.98
CA GLY A 489 -3.00 -38.33 10.98
C GLY A 489 -2.72 -37.65 12.31
N ARG A 490 -2.32 -36.38 12.34
CA ARG A 490 -2.02 -35.68 13.61
C ARG A 490 -2.28 -34.19 13.52
N GLY A 491 -3.37 -33.74 14.14
CA GLY A 491 -3.47 -32.37 14.63
C GLY A 491 -4.67 -31.59 14.12
N ASP A 492 -5.37 -31.00 15.07
CA ASP A 492 -6.36 -29.96 14.90
C ASP A 492 -5.77 -28.67 14.27
N THR A 493 -4.49 -28.65 13.90
CA THR A 493 -3.65 -27.46 13.64
C THR A 493 -4.21 -26.47 12.63
N LEU A 494 -4.73 -26.88 11.46
CA LEU A 494 -5.35 -25.92 10.51
C LEU A 494 -6.69 -25.40 11.03
N HIS A 495 -7.47 -26.20 11.77
CA HIS A 495 -8.73 -25.75 12.38
C HIS A 495 -8.46 -24.85 13.58
N THR A 496 -7.49 -25.19 14.43
CA THR A 496 -6.99 -24.32 15.50
C THR A 496 -6.42 -23.03 14.93
N GLU A 497 -5.67 -23.08 13.82
CA GLU A 497 -5.19 -21.90 13.09
C GLU A 497 -6.37 -21.07 12.58
N LEU A 498 -7.33 -21.67 11.86
CA LEU A 498 -8.50 -20.97 11.33
C LEU A 498 -9.37 -20.38 12.44
N ASP A 499 -9.67 -21.13 13.51
CA ASP A 499 -10.40 -20.60 14.65
C ASP A 499 -9.65 -19.42 15.27
N MET A 500 -8.36 -19.57 15.59
CA MET A 500 -7.52 -18.51 16.14
C MET A 500 -7.47 -17.27 15.24
N ARG A 501 -7.33 -17.45 13.92
CA ARG A 501 -7.19 -16.33 12.96
C ARG A 501 -8.49 -15.62 12.68
N THR A 502 -9.57 -16.37 12.56
CA THR A 502 -10.90 -15.82 12.30
C THR A 502 -11.50 -15.11 13.52
N ARG A 503 -10.89 -15.20 14.72
CA ARG A 503 -11.37 -14.46 15.91
C ARG A 503 -11.47 -12.95 15.68
N HIS A 504 -10.64 -12.42 14.80
CA HIS A 504 -10.57 -10.98 14.47
C HIS A 504 -11.37 -10.61 13.20
N PHE A 505 -12.06 -11.57 12.57
CA PHE A 505 -12.86 -11.29 11.38
C PHE A 505 -14.25 -10.77 11.77
N PRO A 506 -14.97 -10.10 10.85
CA PRO A 506 -16.40 -9.84 11.02
C PRO A 506 -17.14 -11.13 11.43
N PRO A 507 -18.05 -11.08 12.44
CA PRO A 507 -18.73 -12.26 12.97
C PRO A 507 -19.38 -13.14 11.89
N THR A 508 -19.88 -12.50 10.84
CA THR A 508 -20.51 -13.14 9.68
C THR A 508 -19.54 -13.99 8.87
N ILE A 509 -18.34 -13.47 8.59
CA ILE A 509 -17.26 -14.17 7.88
C ILE A 509 -16.72 -15.32 8.73
N ARG A 510 -16.50 -15.07 10.02
CA ARG A 510 -16.07 -16.11 10.98
C ARG A 510 -17.05 -17.27 11.00
N GLY A 511 -18.36 -16.99 11.12
CA GLY A 511 -19.41 -17.99 11.12
C GLY A 511 -19.48 -18.83 9.84
N LEU A 512 -19.25 -18.22 8.67
CA LEU A 512 -19.16 -18.95 7.41
C LEU A 512 -17.97 -19.93 7.39
N ILE A 513 -16.77 -19.45 7.76
CA ILE A 513 -15.56 -20.29 7.79
C ILE A 513 -15.74 -21.47 8.73
N HIS A 514 -16.29 -21.24 9.93
CA HIS A 514 -16.57 -22.30 10.91
C HIS A 514 -17.54 -23.35 10.37
N LYS A 515 -18.59 -22.92 9.64
CA LYS A 515 -19.55 -23.84 9.00
C LYS A 515 -18.94 -24.66 7.86
N ILE A 516 -18.01 -24.10 7.09
CA ILE A 516 -17.27 -24.83 6.04
C ILE A 516 -16.34 -25.86 6.71
N VAL A 517 -15.59 -25.43 7.73
CA VAL A 517 -14.68 -26.28 8.50
C VAL A 517 -15.40 -27.46 9.16
N ALA A 518 -16.60 -27.26 9.69
CA ALA A 518 -17.38 -28.31 10.34
C ALA A 518 -18.05 -29.28 9.35
N ALA A 519 -18.04 -28.99 8.05
CA ALA A 519 -18.64 -29.86 7.04
C ALA A 519 -17.64 -30.94 6.55
N PRO A 520 -18.14 -32.04 5.92
CA PRO A 520 -17.28 -33.04 5.31
C PRO A 520 -16.24 -32.48 4.32
N SER A 521 -15.00 -32.96 4.43
CA SER A 521 -13.87 -32.54 3.60
C SER A 521 -13.95 -33.11 2.18
N VAL A 522 -13.91 -32.23 1.16
CA VAL A 522 -13.81 -32.64 -0.25
C VAL A 522 -12.56 -33.48 -0.50
N ARG A 523 -11.43 -33.10 0.10
CA ARG A 523 -10.17 -33.82 -0.06
C ARG A 523 -10.27 -35.25 0.49
N SER A 524 -10.88 -35.42 1.67
CA SER A 524 -11.07 -36.75 2.27
C SER A 524 -12.05 -37.59 1.46
N TYR A 525 -13.10 -36.97 0.91
CA TYR A 525 -14.02 -37.63 -0.02
C TYR A 525 -13.31 -38.12 -1.29
N ILE A 526 -12.44 -37.30 -1.90
CA ILE A 526 -11.59 -37.71 -3.04
C ILE A 526 -10.62 -38.83 -2.63
N ALA A 527 -9.95 -38.69 -1.49
CA ALA A 527 -8.99 -39.68 -0.99
C ALA A 527 -9.63 -41.05 -0.70
N SER A 528 -10.92 -41.09 -0.36
CA SER A 528 -11.68 -42.34 -0.19
C SER A 528 -11.89 -43.12 -1.50
N GLY A 529 -11.62 -42.52 -2.65
CA GLY A 529 -11.91 -43.09 -3.97
C GLY A 529 -13.38 -42.98 -4.40
N SER A 530 -14.23 -42.36 -3.59
CA SER A 530 -15.68 -42.24 -3.86
C SER A 530 -16.06 -41.11 -4.81
N ALA A 531 -15.17 -40.13 -5.01
CA ALA A 531 -15.43 -38.99 -5.88
C ALA A 531 -15.28 -39.35 -7.36
N GLY A 532 -16.16 -38.83 -8.21
CA GLY A 532 -16.05 -38.92 -9.65
C GLY A 532 -14.84 -38.18 -10.23
N PRO A 533 -14.50 -38.45 -11.50
CA PRO A 533 -13.33 -37.89 -12.16
C PRO A 533 -13.41 -36.37 -12.34
N ARG A 534 -14.62 -35.82 -12.55
CA ARG A 534 -14.81 -34.36 -12.72
C ARG A 534 -14.48 -33.59 -11.45
N LEU A 535 -15.03 -33.99 -10.30
CA LEU A 535 -14.73 -33.35 -9.01
C LEU A 535 -13.24 -33.48 -8.67
N SER A 536 -12.68 -34.68 -8.84
CA SER A 536 -11.26 -34.94 -8.58
C SER A 536 -10.33 -34.07 -9.44
N GLY A 537 -10.64 -33.91 -10.72
CA GLY A 537 -9.91 -33.05 -11.65
C GLY A 537 -10.03 -31.58 -11.29
N ALA A 538 -11.26 -31.08 -11.11
CA ALA A 538 -11.52 -29.67 -10.79
C ALA A 538 -10.85 -29.25 -9.46
N PHE A 539 -10.89 -30.11 -8.44
CA PHE A 539 -10.23 -29.87 -7.16
C PHE A 539 -8.71 -29.82 -7.29
N ARG A 540 -8.11 -30.73 -8.08
CA ARG A 540 -6.65 -30.76 -8.28
C ARG A 540 -6.14 -29.50 -8.97
N VAL A 541 -6.85 -29.03 -10.00
CA VAL A 541 -6.52 -27.77 -10.69
C VAL A 541 -6.67 -26.58 -9.76
N PHE A 542 -7.77 -26.50 -9.00
CA PHE A 542 -7.96 -25.46 -8.00
C PHE A 542 -6.83 -25.44 -6.95
N GLN A 543 -6.43 -26.60 -6.43
CA GLN A 543 -5.35 -26.72 -5.45
C GLN A 543 -4.00 -26.24 -6.02
N GLN A 544 -3.71 -26.53 -7.28
CA GLN A 544 -2.51 -26.03 -7.95
C GLN A 544 -2.50 -24.50 -8.08
N LEU A 545 -3.58 -23.92 -8.57
CA LEU A 545 -3.71 -22.47 -8.72
C LEU A 545 -3.61 -21.76 -7.37
N LEU A 546 -4.22 -22.34 -6.33
CA LEU A 546 -4.14 -21.80 -4.97
C LEU A 546 -2.71 -21.90 -4.41
N TYR A 547 -2.00 -23.02 -4.63
CA TYR A 547 -0.58 -23.16 -4.26
C TYR A 547 0.27 -22.06 -4.90
N GLU A 548 0.05 -21.78 -6.18
CA GLU A 548 0.77 -20.72 -6.89
C GLU A 548 0.44 -19.32 -6.39
N LEU A 549 -0.83 -19.04 -6.05
CA LEU A 549 -1.20 -17.79 -5.39
C LEU A 549 -0.40 -17.58 -4.10
N TYR A 550 -0.23 -18.65 -3.30
CA TYR A 550 0.58 -18.63 -2.08
C TYR A 550 2.09 -18.49 -2.36
N GLU A 551 2.65 -19.17 -3.38
CA GLU A 551 4.06 -18.98 -3.78
C GLU A 551 4.32 -17.53 -4.22
N MET A 552 3.41 -16.95 -5.01
CA MET A 552 3.51 -15.55 -5.43
C MET A 552 3.43 -14.60 -4.24
N HIS A 553 2.56 -14.89 -3.27
CA HIS A 553 2.50 -14.12 -2.02
C HIS A 553 3.80 -14.25 -1.23
N ARG A 554 4.38 -15.45 -1.15
CA ARG A 554 5.67 -15.69 -0.48
C ARG A 554 6.80 -14.88 -1.12
N LYS A 555 6.90 -14.91 -2.45
CA LYS A 555 7.89 -14.11 -3.20
C LYS A 555 7.69 -12.61 -2.99
N LYS A 556 6.44 -12.13 -3.01
CA LYS A 556 6.12 -10.73 -2.72
C LYS A 556 6.50 -10.33 -1.28
N ALA A 557 6.22 -11.19 -0.30
CA ALA A 557 6.54 -10.94 1.10
C ALA A 557 8.05 -10.78 1.37
N MET A 558 8.92 -11.30 0.48
CA MET A 558 10.37 -11.07 0.58
C MET A 558 10.77 -9.61 0.42
N ARG A 559 9.96 -8.82 -0.26
CA ARG A 559 10.19 -7.39 -0.43
C ARG A 559 10.10 -6.62 0.90
N ILE A 560 9.41 -7.15 1.91
CA ILE A 560 9.31 -6.59 3.28
C ILE A 560 10.69 -6.47 3.96
N VAL A 561 11.67 -7.26 3.53
CA VAL A 561 13.04 -7.17 4.05
C VAL A 561 13.60 -5.75 3.92
N LEU A 562 13.28 -5.05 2.83
CA LEU A 562 13.70 -3.66 2.63
C LEU A 562 13.22 -2.75 3.76
N SER A 563 12.01 -2.96 4.26
CA SER A 563 11.44 -2.19 5.37
C SER A 563 12.15 -2.46 6.69
N LEU A 564 12.51 -3.72 6.97
CA LEU A 564 13.31 -4.09 8.15
C LEU A 564 14.68 -3.41 8.14
N ARG A 565 15.31 -3.36 6.96
CA ARG A 565 16.60 -2.69 6.77
C ARG A 565 16.50 -1.17 6.89
N ALA A 566 15.35 -0.60 6.56
CA ALA A 566 15.02 0.81 6.81
C ALA A 566 14.68 1.12 8.28
N GLY A 567 15.01 0.24 9.24
CA GLY A 567 14.85 0.50 10.67
C GLY A 567 13.51 0.07 11.26
N GLN A 568 12.70 -0.71 10.53
CA GLN A 568 11.54 -1.38 11.11
C GLN A 568 12.02 -2.52 12.01
N LEU A 569 11.75 -2.43 13.32
CA LEU A 569 12.18 -3.45 14.27
C LEU A 569 11.42 -4.77 14.10
N TYR A 570 10.13 -4.70 13.73
CA TYR A 570 9.16 -5.81 13.75
C TYR A 570 8.32 -5.84 12.48
N THR A 571 8.18 -7.00 11.84
CA THR A 571 7.17 -7.18 10.77
C THR A 571 5.79 -7.44 11.34
N SER A 572 4.76 -7.33 10.48
CA SER A 572 3.40 -7.79 10.77
C SER A 572 3.27 -9.32 10.93
N SER A 573 4.35 -10.08 10.80
CA SER A 573 4.42 -11.50 11.16
C SER A 573 5.03 -11.73 12.55
N GLY A 574 5.39 -10.65 13.27
CA GLY A 574 6.14 -10.71 14.51
C GLY A 574 7.58 -11.17 14.33
N THR A 575 8.14 -11.02 13.13
CA THR A 575 9.56 -11.31 12.89
C THR A 575 10.37 -10.24 13.59
N GLN A 576 10.88 -10.65 14.75
CA GLN A 576 11.70 -9.89 15.66
C GLN A 576 13.13 -10.44 15.62
N SER A 577 14.11 -9.57 15.47
CA SER A 577 15.50 -9.90 15.82
C SER A 577 16.11 -11.09 15.08
N ALA A 578 15.56 -11.47 13.92
CA ALA A 578 16.13 -12.53 13.10
C ALA A 578 17.44 -12.03 12.49
N LYS A 579 18.55 -12.76 12.70
CA LYS A 579 19.84 -12.47 12.04
C LYS A 579 19.73 -12.44 10.50
N SER A 580 18.76 -13.17 9.94
CA SER A 580 18.40 -13.20 8.51
C SER A 580 16.88 -13.18 8.34
N PRO A 581 16.25 -11.99 8.31
CA PRO A 581 14.81 -11.87 8.18
C PRO A 581 14.25 -12.50 6.90
N GLU A 582 14.99 -12.45 5.79
CA GLU A 582 14.68 -13.05 4.49
C GLU A 582 14.39 -14.55 4.68
N ARG A 583 15.35 -15.25 5.29
CA ARG A 583 15.29 -16.69 5.52
C ARG A 583 14.19 -17.05 6.48
N HIS A 584 13.98 -16.23 7.52
CA HIS A 584 12.90 -16.44 8.48
C HIS A 584 11.52 -16.33 7.81
N ILE A 585 11.25 -15.23 7.09
CA ILE A 585 9.97 -15.01 6.41
C ILE A 585 9.73 -16.12 5.37
N SER A 586 10.75 -16.44 4.57
CA SER A 586 10.65 -17.49 3.55
C SER A 586 10.32 -18.84 4.18
N ASN A 587 11.05 -19.25 5.22
CA ASN A 587 10.84 -20.53 5.90
C ASN A 587 9.46 -20.63 6.57
N THR A 588 9.00 -19.55 7.21
CA THR A 588 7.68 -19.53 7.88
C THR A 588 6.56 -19.71 6.87
N LEU A 589 6.61 -19.00 5.75
CA LEU A 589 5.62 -19.12 4.68
C LEU A 589 5.68 -20.49 3.99
N SER A 590 6.88 -21.01 3.69
CA SER A 590 7.04 -22.35 3.12
C SER A 590 6.49 -23.45 4.03
N LYS A 591 6.66 -23.35 5.35
CA LYS A 591 6.05 -24.27 6.32
C LYS A 591 4.52 -24.20 6.28
N ALA A 592 3.97 -22.99 6.26
CA ALA A 592 2.52 -22.80 6.19
C ALA A 592 1.91 -23.34 4.89
N MET A 593 2.63 -23.24 3.77
CA MET A 593 2.25 -23.85 2.50
C MET A 593 2.32 -25.38 2.56
N ALA A 594 3.34 -25.95 3.19
CA ALA A 594 3.43 -27.40 3.38
C ALA A 594 2.24 -27.97 4.17
N VAL A 595 1.72 -27.24 5.17
CA VAL A 595 0.51 -27.63 5.94
C VAL A 595 -0.73 -27.69 5.03
N ARG A 596 -0.87 -26.75 4.08
CA ARG A 596 -2.04 -26.64 3.20
C ARG A 596 -2.00 -27.62 2.04
N PHE A 597 -0.83 -27.79 1.44
CA PHE A 597 -0.71 -28.42 0.13
C PHE A 597 0.16 -29.68 0.10
N GLY A 598 0.76 -30.05 1.22
CA GLY A 598 1.79 -31.09 1.28
C GLY A 598 3.12 -30.64 0.67
N ARG A 599 4.17 -31.42 0.94
CA ARG A 599 5.52 -31.17 0.40
C ARG A 599 5.73 -31.76 -0.99
N ASP A 600 5.01 -32.81 -1.34
CA ASP A 600 5.16 -33.50 -2.63
C ASP A 600 4.53 -32.68 -3.77
N PRO A 601 5.32 -32.17 -4.73
CA PRO A 601 4.78 -31.46 -5.90
C PRO A 601 3.92 -32.35 -6.80
N ALA A 602 4.13 -33.67 -6.80
CA ALA A 602 3.40 -34.60 -7.67
C ALA A 602 1.89 -34.61 -7.39
N MET A 603 1.50 -34.40 -6.13
CA MET A 603 0.09 -34.29 -5.69
C MET A 603 -0.69 -33.17 -6.39
N ARG A 604 0.00 -32.19 -6.97
CA ARG A 604 -0.59 -31.00 -7.62
C ARG A 604 -0.43 -31.00 -9.13
N ARG A 605 0.21 -32.02 -9.72
CA ARG A 605 0.37 -32.09 -11.19
C ARG A 605 -0.92 -32.58 -11.83
N ILE A 606 -1.27 -31.97 -12.95
CA ILE A 606 -2.44 -32.34 -13.75
C ILE A 606 -1.98 -33.35 -14.79
N PRO A 607 -2.53 -34.58 -14.81
CA PRO A 607 -2.21 -35.53 -15.86
C PRO A 607 -2.63 -34.98 -17.23
N ALA A 608 -1.84 -35.25 -18.24
CA ALA A 608 -2.09 -34.80 -19.60
C ALA A 608 -1.52 -35.78 -20.63
N THR A 609 -1.95 -35.64 -21.86
CA THR A 609 -1.42 -36.38 -23.01
C THR A 609 -0.69 -35.40 -23.93
N ALA A 610 0.60 -35.65 -24.19
CA ALA A 610 1.40 -34.88 -25.12
C ALA A 610 1.25 -35.46 -26.53
N VAL A 611 0.86 -34.62 -27.50
CA VAL A 611 0.59 -34.99 -28.89
C VAL A 611 1.52 -34.18 -29.81
N PRO A 612 2.43 -34.82 -30.56
CA PRO A 612 3.23 -34.14 -31.57
C PRO A 612 2.36 -33.59 -32.71
N MET A 613 2.45 -32.28 -33.01
CA MET A 613 1.59 -31.62 -34.02
C MET A 613 2.30 -31.37 -35.36
N GLN A 614 3.56 -30.94 -35.34
CA GLN A 614 4.37 -30.71 -36.54
C GLN A 614 5.83 -31.11 -36.31
N LEU A 615 6.28 -32.12 -37.07
CA LEU A 615 7.68 -32.45 -37.31
C LEU A 615 8.01 -31.94 -38.73
N LYS A 616 8.55 -30.72 -38.89
CA LYS A 616 8.90 -30.23 -40.23
C LYS A 616 10.08 -31.03 -40.80
N ASN A 617 9.99 -31.35 -42.09
CA ASN A 617 11.05 -31.90 -42.97
C ASN A 617 12.27 -30.95 -43.18
N SER A 618 12.59 -30.09 -42.21
CA SER A 618 13.93 -29.50 -42.13
C SER A 618 14.76 -30.37 -41.18
N PRO A 619 16.09 -30.22 -41.09
CA PRO A 619 16.91 -30.84 -40.03
C PRO A 619 16.59 -30.23 -38.64
N SER A 620 15.30 -30.12 -38.29
CA SER A 620 14.75 -29.20 -37.31
C SER A 620 15.01 -29.67 -35.88
N GLU A 621 15.87 -28.95 -35.17
CA GLU A 621 16.04 -29.06 -33.72
C GLU A 621 14.79 -28.63 -32.92
N SER A 622 13.57 -28.54 -33.49
CA SER A 622 12.39 -28.02 -32.78
C SER A 622 11.06 -28.65 -33.23
N ALA A 623 10.10 -28.77 -32.31
CA ALA A 623 8.79 -29.38 -32.52
C ALA A 623 7.66 -28.61 -31.79
N ILE A 624 6.45 -28.62 -32.35
CA ILE A 624 5.24 -28.13 -31.69
C ILE A 624 4.51 -29.32 -31.06
N ILE A 625 4.25 -29.22 -29.76
CA ILE A 625 3.57 -30.26 -28.98
C ILE A 625 2.29 -29.70 -28.39
N ARG A 626 1.17 -30.39 -28.59
CA ARG A 626 -0.09 -30.09 -27.91
C ARG A 626 -0.18 -30.92 -26.63
N LEU A 627 -0.56 -30.29 -25.53
CA LEU A 627 -0.79 -30.91 -24.23
C LEU A 627 -2.29 -30.94 -23.98
N ASP A 628 -2.90 -32.11 -24.05
CA ASP A 628 -4.33 -32.33 -23.80
C ASP A 628 -4.52 -32.69 -22.32
N PHE A 629 -5.16 -31.81 -21.55
CA PHE A 629 -5.31 -31.95 -20.09
C PHE A 629 -6.45 -32.90 -19.74
N ASP A 630 -6.24 -33.76 -18.73
CA ASP A 630 -7.30 -34.64 -18.21
C ASP A 630 -8.40 -33.85 -17.47
N ALA A 631 -8.09 -32.63 -17.01
CA ALA A 631 -9.04 -31.69 -16.42
C ALA A 631 -8.78 -30.27 -16.95
N PRO A 632 -9.82 -29.47 -17.27
CA PRO A 632 -9.64 -28.12 -17.75
C PRO A 632 -8.85 -27.24 -16.78
N MET A 633 -7.95 -26.41 -17.32
CA MET A 633 -7.10 -25.50 -16.56
C MET A 633 -7.21 -24.08 -17.08
N VAL A 634 -7.22 -23.10 -16.18
CA VAL A 634 -7.19 -21.68 -16.55
C VAL A 634 -5.75 -21.26 -16.90
N VAL A 635 -5.50 -21.02 -18.19
CA VAL A 635 -4.16 -20.75 -18.75
C VAL A 635 -4.27 -19.76 -19.91
N ALA A 636 -3.26 -18.92 -20.11
CA ALA A 636 -3.14 -18.00 -21.25
C ALA A 636 -1.85 -18.25 -22.06
N ALA A 637 -1.81 -17.72 -23.30
CA ALA A 637 -0.55 -17.65 -24.05
C ALA A 637 0.49 -16.81 -23.27
N GLY A 638 1.71 -17.32 -23.18
CA GLY A 638 2.81 -16.72 -22.41
C GLY A 638 2.91 -17.21 -20.96
N ASP A 639 1.91 -17.91 -20.42
CA ASP A 639 2.05 -18.59 -19.14
C ASP A 639 3.14 -19.69 -19.25
N GLY A 640 3.95 -19.85 -18.20
CA GLY A 640 4.95 -20.91 -18.12
C GLY A 640 4.32 -22.22 -17.63
N ILE A 641 4.50 -23.32 -18.37
CA ILE A 641 4.02 -24.66 -18.00
C ILE A 641 5.20 -25.62 -17.77
N LEU A 642 5.26 -26.19 -16.58
CA LEU A 642 6.15 -27.29 -16.21
C LEU A 642 5.60 -28.58 -16.83
N VAL A 643 6.40 -29.23 -17.67
CA VAL A 643 6.10 -30.54 -18.23
C VAL A 643 7.03 -31.55 -17.60
N THR A 644 6.45 -32.53 -16.90
CA THR A 644 7.16 -33.65 -16.31
C THR A 644 6.96 -34.91 -17.15
N VAL A 645 8.08 -35.49 -17.58
CA VAL A 645 8.14 -36.79 -18.26
C VAL A 645 8.70 -37.84 -17.29
N HIS A 646 8.24 -39.08 -17.43
CA HIS A 646 8.82 -40.22 -16.73
C HIS A 646 9.80 -40.94 -17.66
N SER A 647 11.02 -41.18 -17.18
CA SER A 647 12.03 -42.00 -17.85
C SER A 647 12.39 -43.16 -16.93
N ASP A 648 12.47 -44.38 -17.49
CA ASP A 648 12.82 -45.58 -16.71
C ASP A 648 14.24 -45.50 -16.10
N GLU A 649 15.16 -44.74 -16.71
CA GLU A 649 16.54 -44.60 -16.26
C GLU A 649 16.77 -43.42 -15.28
N LEU A 650 16.04 -42.31 -15.46
CA LEU A 650 16.27 -41.05 -14.74
C LEU A 650 15.11 -40.60 -13.86
N GLY A 651 14.05 -41.42 -13.78
CA GLY A 651 12.82 -41.11 -13.07
C GLY A 651 12.10 -39.90 -13.66
N TYR A 652 11.41 -39.15 -12.80
CA TYR A 652 10.65 -37.95 -13.19
C TYR A 652 11.58 -36.77 -13.47
N GLN A 653 11.53 -36.26 -14.70
CA GLN A 653 12.30 -35.09 -15.13
C GLN A 653 11.34 -33.98 -15.57
N THR A 654 11.57 -32.75 -15.09
CA THR A 654 10.66 -31.61 -15.31
C THR A 654 11.37 -30.48 -16.05
N ARG A 655 10.67 -29.83 -16.99
CA ARG A 655 11.16 -28.62 -17.65
C ARG A 655 10.02 -27.64 -17.91
N THR A 656 10.32 -26.34 -17.83
CA THR A 656 9.38 -25.26 -18.15
C THR A 656 9.37 -24.96 -19.65
N TYR A 657 8.18 -24.72 -20.19
CA TYR A 657 7.94 -24.25 -21.55
C TYR A 657 6.93 -23.10 -21.53
N SER A 658 7.03 -22.18 -22.49
CA SER A 658 6.00 -21.14 -22.67
C SER A 658 4.80 -21.72 -23.41
N VAL A 659 3.60 -21.40 -22.93
CA VAL A 659 2.37 -21.68 -23.68
C VAL A 659 2.32 -20.78 -24.90
N THR A 660 2.30 -21.39 -26.08
CA THR A 660 2.24 -20.69 -27.37
C THR A 660 0.84 -20.56 -27.92
N ARG A 661 -0.08 -21.45 -27.56
CA ARG A 661 -1.50 -21.37 -27.98
C ARG A 661 -2.39 -22.07 -26.95
N THR A 662 -3.64 -21.64 -26.87
CA THR A 662 -4.66 -22.18 -25.96
C THR A 662 -5.92 -22.61 -26.72
N CYS A 663 -6.48 -23.75 -26.36
CA CYS A 663 -7.76 -24.24 -26.88
C CYS A 663 -8.84 -24.16 -25.81
N ALA A 664 -9.83 -23.29 -26.01
CA ALA A 664 -10.92 -23.06 -25.07
C ALA A 664 -11.82 -24.30 -24.89
N VAL A 665 -12.42 -24.42 -23.70
CA VAL A 665 -13.55 -25.32 -23.46
C VAL A 665 -14.84 -24.61 -23.91
N PRO A 666 -15.66 -25.21 -24.80
CA PRO A 666 -16.99 -24.69 -25.12
C PRO A 666 -17.82 -24.51 -23.84
N ASP A 667 -18.62 -23.44 -23.76
CA ASP A 667 -19.53 -23.11 -22.64
C ASP A 667 -18.88 -22.64 -21.31
N PHE A 668 -17.55 -22.52 -21.25
CA PHE A 668 -16.91 -21.88 -20.09
C PHE A 668 -16.94 -20.35 -20.22
N TYR A 669 -17.22 -19.65 -19.11
CA TYR A 669 -17.30 -18.18 -19.12
C TYR A 669 -15.96 -17.57 -19.55
N ILE A 670 -15.98 -16.79 -20.63
CA ILE A 670 -14.89 -15.94 -21.08
C ILE A 670 -15.30 -14.51 -20.74
N GLN A 671 -14.57 -13.86 -19.83
CA GLN A 671 -14.75 -12.43 -19.62
C GLN A 671 -14.28 -11.70 -20.88
N GLY A 672 -15.16 -10.89 -21.49
CA GLY A 672 -14.87 -10.24 -22.77
C GLY A 672 -13.55 -9.46 -22.74
N GLY A 673 -12.61 -9.84 -23.62
CA GLY A 673 -11.30 -9.20 -23.78
C GLY A 673 -10.13 -9.86 -23.01
N SER A 674 -10.38 -10.80 -22.10
CA SER A 674 -9.32 -11.51 -21.35
C SER A 674 -8.81 -12.74 -22.09
N ASP A 675 -7.48 -12.89 -22.19
CA ASP A 675 -6.84 -14.13 -22.71
C ASP A 675 -6.83 -15.27 -21.69
N LEU A 676 -7.16 -14.97 -20.43
CA LEU A 676 -7.23 -15.94 -19.35
C LEU A 676 -8.60 -16.63 -19.35
N HIS A 677 -8.61 -17.93 -19.63
CA HIS A 677 -9.84 -18.72 -19.72
C HIS A 677 -9.54 -20.19 -19.44
N ALA A 678 -10.58 -20.99 -19.17
CA ALA A 678 -10.43 -22.43 -19.04
C ALA A 678 -10.10 -23.06 -20.39
N THR A 679 -9.05 -23.89 -20.39
CA THR A 679 -8.49 -24.53 -21.57
C THR A 679 -8.53 -26.05 -21.39
N LYS A 680 -8.89 -26.77 -22.46
CA LYS A 680 -8.77 -28.24 -22.50
C LYS A 680 -7.39 -28.69 -22.96
N SER A 681 -6.70 -27.83 -23.72
CA SER A 681 -5.36 -28.11 -24.20
C SER A 681 -4.60 -26.84 -24.56
N VAL A 682 -3.29 -26.97 -24.58
CA VAL A 682 -2.36 -25.90 -24.95
C VAL A 682 -1.29 -26.40 -25.91
N GLU A 683 -0.67 -25.52 -26.67
CA GLU A 683 0.50 -25.84 -27.50
C GLU A 683 1.77 -25.22 -26.92
N ILE A 684 2.88 -25.95 -26.98
CA ILE A 684 4.22 -25.48 -26.61
C ILE A 684 5.19 -25.65 -27.80
N CYS A 685 6.18 -24.76 -27.90
CA CYS A 685 7.31 -24.92 -28.81
C CYS A 685 8.50 -25.50 -28.05
N CYS A 686 8.96 -26.68 -28.47
CA CYS A 686 10.09 -27.37 -27.88
C CYS A 686 11.31 -27.28 -28.80
N ARG A 687 12.49 -26.97 -28.27
CA ARG A 687 13.77 -27.10 -28.99
C ARG A 687 14.56 -28.26 -28.39
N SER A 688 15.05 -29.18 -29.22
CA SER A 688 15.90 -30.31 -28.85
C SER A 688 17.24 -29.85 -28.27
N ALA A 689 17.24 -29.48 -26.99
CA ALA A 689 18.38 -28.96 -26.28
C ALA A 689 18.34 -29.42 -24.83
N GLY A 690 19.06 -30.50 -24.49
CA GLY A 690 19.05 -31.12 -23.17
C GLY A 690 17.95 -32.19 -23.02
N LEU A 691 18.08 -33.01 -21.97
CA LEU A 691 17.43 -34.31 -21.83
C LEU A 691 15.91 -34.32 -22.13
N VAL A 692 15.12 -33.54 -21.38
CA VAL A 692 13.64 -33.55 -21.48
C VAL A 692 13.17 -33.08 -22.86
N SER A 693 13.76 -32.02 -23.39
CA SER A 693 13.31 -31.49 -24.68
C SER A 693 13.72 -32.36 -25.86
N SER A 694 14.91 -32.97 -25.81
CA SER A 694 15.34 -33.94 -26.81
C SER A 694 14.44 -35.18 -26.79
N TYR A 695 14.08 -35.69 -25.60
CA TYR A 695 13.12 -36.80 -25.47
C TYR A 695 11.77 -36.45 -26.11
N ILE A 696 11.20 -35.28 -25.77
CA ILE A 696 9.91 -34.83 -26.30
C ILE A 696 9.95 -34.67 -27.83
N CYS A 697 11.03 -34.09 -28.38
CA CYS A 697 11.17 -33.88 -29.82
C CYS A 697 11.31 -35.19 -30.62
N GLN A 698 11.71 -36.29 -29.97
CA GLN A 698 11.88 -37.60 -30.61
C GLN A 698 10.60 -38.45 -30.62
N GLN A 699 9.54 -38.03 -29.92
CA GLN A 699 8.29 -38.80 -29.89
C GLN A 699 7.49 -38.58 -31.17
N GLU A 700 7.07 -39.68 -31.81
CA GLU A 700 6.21 -39.65 -33.01
C GLU A 700 4.74 -39.94 -32.69
N SER A 701 4.45 -40.51 -31.52
CA SER A 701 3.10 -40.88 -31.08
C SER A 701 2.70 -40.17 -29.77
N PRO A 702 1.40 -40.07 -29.46
CA PRO A 702 0.94 -39.51 -28.19
C PRO A 702 1.49 -40.27 -26.97
N PHE A 703 1.95 -39.54 -25.96
CA PHE A 703 2.52 -40.12 -24.74
C PHE A 703 2.03 -39.39 -23.48
N ARG A 704 2.06 -40.07 -22.33
CA ARG A 704 1.57 -39.52 -21.06
C ARG A 704 2.61 -38.61 -20.43
N VAL A 705 2.14 -37.48 -19.95
CA VAL A 705 2.92 -36.52 -19.18
C VAL A 705 2.10 -36.05 -17.97
N SER A 706 2.75 -35.31 -17.08
CA SER A 706 2.03 -34.52 -16.08
C SER A 706 2.49 -33.08 -16.17
N VAL A 707 1.55 -32.15 -16.02
CA VAL A 707 1.81 -30.73 -16.19
C VAL A 707 1.53 -29.96 -14.90
N ALA A 708 2.21 -28.84 -14.76
CA ALA A 708 1.91 -27.87 -13.73
C ALA A 708 2.15 -26.46 -14.25
N LEU A 709 1.42 -25.47 -13.73
CA LEU A 709 1.78 -24.09 -14.02
C LEU A 709 3.06 -23.74 -13.23
N SER A 710 3.88 -22.89 -13.85
CA SER A 710 5.13 -22.42 -13.27
C SER A 710 4.84 -21.33 -12.25
N PRO A 711 5.39 -21.37 -11.03
CA PRO A 711 5.14 -20.39 -9.99
C PRO A 711 5.97 -19.12 -10.20
N HIS A 712 5.95 -18.55 -11.41
CA HIS A 712 6.71 -17.37 -11.81
C HIS A 712 5.77 -16.28 -12.36
N PRO A 713 6.23 -15.03 -12.43
CA PRO A 713 5.55 -13.98 -13.18
C PRO A 713 5.14 -14.44 -14.56
N HIS A 714 3.85 -14.33 -14.89
CA HIS A 714 3.35 -14.74 -16.20
C HIS A 714 3.74 -13.70 -17.25
N PHE A 715 4.19 -14.18 -18.41
CA PHE A 715 4.49 -13.32 -19.55
C PHE A 715 3.18 -12.99 -20.29
N ARG A 716 2.31 -12.20 -19.65
CA ARG A 716 1.01 -11.82 -20.19
C ARG A 716 1.09 -10.50 -20.94
N ILE A 717 0.56 -10.51 -22.16
CA ILE A 717 0.55 -9.34 -23.04
C ILE A 717 -0.68 -8.51 -22.71
N LYS A 718 -0.46 -7.25 -22.35
CA LYS A 718 -1.55 -6.29 -22.14
C LYS A 718 -2.02 -5.76 -23.49
N GLU A 719 -3.32 -5.82 -23.73
CA GLU A 719 -3.91 -5.20 -24.91
C GLU A 719 -3.78 -3.68 -24.83
N ASN A 720 -3.45 -3.07 -25.97
CA ASN A 720 -3.35 -1.63 -26.07
C ASN A 720 -4.76 -1.04 -26.09
N LYS A 721 -5.00 -0.06 -25.21
CA LYS A 721 -6.30 0.63 -25.08
C LYS A 721 -6.36 1.96 -25.84
N ASN A 722 -5.28 2.36 -26.52
CA ASN A 722 -5.14 3.66 -27.15
C ASN A 722 -4.65 3.50 -28.61
N ALA A 723 -5.40 4.11 -29.54
CA ALA A 723 -5.15 4.04 -30.98
C ALA A 723 -3.79 4.62 -31.43
N ASP A 724 -3.19 5.51 -30.62
CA ASP A 724 -1.93 6.18 -30.96
C ASP A 724 -0.70 5.52 -30.31
N LYS A 725 -0.92 4.54 -29.42
CA LYS A 725 0.19 3.88 -28.73
C LYS A 725 0.78 2.73 -29.54
N ILE A 726 2.06 2.49 -29.31
CA ILE A 726 2.83 1.38 -29.90
C ILE A 726 3.02 0.28 -28.86
N THR A 727 3.06 -0.98 -29.29
CA THR A 727 3.51 -2.12 -28.48
C THR A 727 4.48 -2.97 -29.30
N TYR A 728 5.60 -3.37 -28.70
CA TYR A 728 6.63 -4.14 -29.38
C TYR A 728 6.59 -5.62 -28.98
N PHE A 729 6.58 -6.50 -29.96
CA PHE A 729 6.79 -7.93 -29.81
C PHE A 729 8.13 -8.30 -30.41
N VAL A 730 9.06 -8.81 -29.61
CA VAL A 730 10.42 -9.12 -30.03
C VAL A 730 10.68 -10.60 -29.79
N ALA A 731 10.93 -11.36 -30.85
CA ALA A 731 10.98 -12.81 -30.78
C ALA A 731 12.24 -13.39 -31.41
N GLN A 732 12.66 -14.55 -30.92
CA GLN A 732 13.65 -15.41 -31.60
C GLN A 732 13.03 -16.77 -31.93
N ASN A 733 12.92 -17.06 -33.22
CA ASN A 733 12.36 -18.31 -33.77
C ASN A 733 11.10 -18.80 -33.01
N GLY A 734 11.18 -19.93 -32.29
CA GLY A 734 10.05 -20.50 -31.55
C GLY A 734 9.44 -19.59 -30.47
N GLY A 735 10.19 -18.59 -29.97
CA GLY A 735 9.64 -17.59 -29.06
C GLY A 735 8.51 -16.75 -29.67
N ALA A 736 8.40 -16.70 -31.00
CA ALA A 736 7.33 -15.98 -31.70
C ALA A 736 5.95 -16.62 -31.47
N GLY A 737 5.91 -17.91 -31.13
CA GLY A 737 4.66 -18.65 -30.93
C GLY A 737 3.75 -18.01 -29.88
N VAL A 738 4.31 -17.45 -28.81
CA VAL A 738 3.53 -16.75 -27.76
C VAL A 738 2.73 -15.58 -28.34
N PHE A 739 3.37 -14.79 -29.21
CA PHE A 739 2.72 -13.64 -29.84
C PHE A 739 1.64 -14.07 -30.84
N PHE A 740 1.89 -15.12 -31.62
CA PHE A 740 0.88 -15.64 -32.55
C PHE A 740 -0.30 -16.28 -31.82
N GLY A 741 -0.09 -16.97 -30.71
CA GLY A 741 -1.17 -17.46 -29.85
C GLY A 741 -2.06 -16.35 -29.36
N TRP A 742 -1.45 -15.27 -28.86
CA TRP A 742 -2.15 -14.07 -28.43
C TRP A 742 -2.93 -13.41 -29.58
N LEU A 743 -2.27 -13.17 -30.71
CA LEU A 743 -2.88 -12.58 -31.91
C LEU A 743 -4.03 -13.42 -32.46
N SER A 744 -3.94 -14.75 -32.40
CA SER A 744 -4.97 -15.65 -32.92
C SER A 744 -6.34 -15.51 -32.24
N ARG A 745 -6.36 -14.93 -31.03
CA ARG A 745 -7.59 -14.68 -30.26
C ARG A 745 -8.19 -13.31 -30.51
N ARG A 746 -7.55 -12.46 -31.31
CA ARG A 746 -7.98 -11.08 -31.57
C ARG A 746 -8.68 -11.01 -32.91
N GLU A 747 -9.83 -10.36 -32.94
CA GLU A 747 -10.49 -10.03 -34.22
C GLU A 747 -9.95 -8.74 -34.82
N THR A 748 -9.68 -7.75 -33.97
CA THR A 748 -9.09 -6.46 -34.35
C THR A 748 -7.97 -6.11 -33.36
N LEU A 749 -7.10 -5.16 -33.75
CA LEU A 749 -6.08 -4.59 -32.87
C LEU A 749 -6.35 -3.11 -32.68
N PHE A 750 -6.21 -2.62 -31.45
CA PHE A 750 -6.23 -1.20 -31.12
C PHE A 750 -4.79 -0.68 -31.02
N GLY A 751 -4.48 0.42 -31.71
CA GLY A 751 -3.12 0.95 -31.78
C GLY A 751 -2.22 0.23 -32.78
N THR A 752 -0.90 0.42 -32.65
CA THR A 752 0.10 -0.19 -33.54
C THR A 752 0.94 -1.22 -32.80
N TYR A 753 1.03 -2.42 -33.33
CA TYR A 753 1.91 -3.48 -32.86
C TYR A 753 3.08 -3.63 -33.82
N VAL A 754 4.30 -3.73 -33.29
CA VAL A 754 5.52 -3.93 -34.07
C VAL A 754 6.13 -5.26 -33.70
N LEU A 755 6.08 -6.21 -34.62
CA LEU A 755 6.61 -7.56 -34.47
C LEU A 755 8.01 -7.65 -35.09
N VAL A 756 9.03 -7.82 -34.25
CA VAL A 756 10.44 -7.95 -34.60
C VAL A 756 10.87 -9.40 -34.39
N ILE A 757 11.14 -10.14 -35.46
CA ILE A 757 11.50 -11.56 -35.39
C ILE A 757 12.94 -11.77 -35.83
N GLY A 758 13.74 -12.41 -34.98
CA GLY A 758 15.05 -12.94 -35.33
C GLY A 758 14.95 -14.41 -35.77
N ALA A 759 15.38 -14.69 -37.00
CA ALA A 759 15.47 -16.05 -37.53
C ALA A 759 16.76 -16.26 -38.34
N ARG A 760 17.03 -17.51 -38.70
CA ARG A 760 18.12 -17.83 -39.62
C ARG A 760 17.73 -17.42 -41.03
N ASP A 761 16.67 -18.02 -41.53
CA ASP A 761 15.97 -17.85 -42.82
C ASP A 761 14.48 -18.21 -42.58
N LEU A 762 13.58 -17.98 -43.54
CA LEU A 762 12.16 -18.33 -43.36
C LEU A 762 11.91 -19.84 -43.35
N GLN A 763 12.75 -20.63 -44.03
CA GLN A 763 12.62 -22.08 -44.06
C GLN A 763 12.77 -22.70 -42.66
N CYS A 764 13.70 -22.17 -41.86
CA CYS A 764 13.96 -22.57 -40.48
C CYS A 764 13.03 -21.91 -39.45
N PHE A 765 12.16 -20.99 -39.87
CA PHE A 765 11.19 -20.33 -38.99
C PHE A 765 9.92 -21.18 -38.86
N ILE A 766 9.68 -21.72 -37.66
CA ILE A 766 8.65 -22.72 -37.44
C ILE A 766 7.22 -22.17 -37.68
N TYR A 767 7.00 -20.90 -37.35
CA TYR A 767 5.71 -20.19 -37.42
C TYR A 767 5.52 -19.34 -38.69
N THR A 768 6.05 -19.80 -39.82
CA THR A 768 5.98 -19.02 -41.08
C THR A 768 4.55 -18.78 -41.53
N GLN A 769 3.66 -19.76 -41.42
CA GLN A 769 2.27 -19.59 -41.87
C GLN A 769 1.50 -18.61 -40.97
N GLU A 770 1.65 -18.75 -39.65
CA GLU A 770 1.02 -17.89 -38.65
C GLU A 770 1.45 -16.43 -38.77
N LEU A 771 2.71 -16.20 -39.16
CA LEU A 771 3.21 -14.87 -39.50
C LEU A 771 2.45 -14.27 -40.69
N LEU A 772 2.34 -15.02 -41.79
CA LEU A 772 1.66 -14.57 -43.00
C LEU A 772 0.17 -14.30 -42.72
N ASP A 773 -0.51 -15.21 -42.03
CA ASP A 773 -1.92 -15.08 -41.66
C ASP A 773 -2.16 -13.85 -40.76
N SER A 774 -1.27 -13.60 -39.79
CA SER A 774 -1.38 -12.44 -38.89
C SER A 774 -1.17 -11.12 -39.64
N MET A 775 -0.23 -11.07 -40.57
CA MET A 775 0.01 -9.89 -41.40
C MET A 775 -1.20 -9.56 -42.29
N ASP A 776 -1.80 -10.59 -42.87
CA ASP A 776 -2.97 -10.46 -43.74
C ASP A 776 -4.22 -10.05 -42.93
N LYS A 777 -4.39 -10.61 -41.71
CA LYS A 777 -5.52 -10.28 -40.82
C LYS A 777 -5.48 -8.84 -40.30
N PHE A 778 -4.34 -8.37 -39.79
CA PHE A 778 -4.29 -7.11 -39.02
C PHE A 778 -3.75 -5.90 -39.81
N GLY A 779 -3.15 -6.14 -40.97
CA GLY A 779 -2.83 -5.09 -41.92
C GLY A 779 -2.01 -3.94 -41.34
N ALA A 780 -2.59 -2.73 -41.27
CA ALA A 780 -1.88 -1.52 -40.86
C ALA A 780 -1.52 -1.51 -39.36
N HIS A 781 -2.28 -2.25 -38.55
CA HIS A 781 -2.11 -2.32 -37.11
C HIS A 781 -0.97 -3.26 -36.68
N LEU A 782 -0.48 -4.11 -37.58
CA LEU A 782 0.66 -5.00 -37.32
C LEU A 782 1.80 -4.72 -38.32
N ARG A 783 2.88 -4.12 -37.83
CA ARG A 783 4.10 -3.86 -38.61
C ARG A 783 5.12 -4.95 -38.32
N VAL A 784 5.70 -5.55 -39.35
CA VAL A 784 6.67 -6.64 -39.18
C VAL A 784 8.07 -6.21 -39.61
N LEU A 785 9.06 -6.51 -38.76
CA LEU A 785 10.49 -6.44 -39.06
C LEU A 785 11.11 -7.84 -38.89
N LEU A 786 11.60 -8.41 -39.99
CA LEU A 786 12.32 -9.68 -39.97
C LEU A 786 13.82 -9.44 -40.00
N CYS A 787 14.52 -9.93 -38.99
CA CYS A 787 15.98 -9.91 -38.90
C CYS A 787 16.50 -11.31 -39.26
N LEU A 788 16.94 -11.48 -40.50
CA LEU A 788 17.44 -12.75 -41.03
C LEU A 788 18.97 -12.75 -41.03
N SER A 789 19.56 -13.77 -40.39
CA SER A 789 21.02 -13.92 -40.32
C SER A 789 21.62 -14.68 -41.50
N ARG A 790 20.79 -15.38 -42.27
CA ARG A 790 21.10 -15.96 -43.59
C ARG A 790 19.95 -15.61 -44.52
N PHE A 791 20.22 -14.76 -45.48
CA PHE A 791 19.21 -14.16 -46.34
C PHE A 791 19.26 -14.84 -47.72
N ASP A 792 18.11 -15.31 -48.22
CA ASP A 792 17.99 -15.86 -49.58
C ASP A 792 16.96 -15.06 -50.42
N SER A 793 17.18 -15.04 -51.73
CA SER A 793 16.30 -14.52 -52.77
C SER A 793 14.87 -15.10 -52.75
N GLN A 794 14.71 -16.35 -52.31
CA GLN A 794 13.39 -16.99 -52.16
C GLN A 794 12.56 -16.34 -51.04
N ASP A 795 13.20 -15.88 -49.96
CA ASP A 795 12.53 -15.19 -48.85
C ASP A 795 11.91 -13.86 -49.32
N LEU A 796 12.64 -13.11 -50.16
CA LEU A 796 12.14 -11.86 -50.74
C LEU A 796 10.90 -12.05 -51.59
N THR A 797 10.81 -13.16 -52.32
CA THR A 797 9.66 -13.46 -53.19
C THR A 797 8.42 -13.74 -52.34
N LEU A 798 8.57 -14.51 -51.25
CA LEU A 798 7.49 -14.80 -50.29
C LEU A 798 6.98 -13.54 -49.57
N LEU A 799 7.87 -12.58 -49.32
CA LEU A 799 7.56 -11.34 -48.61
C LEU A 799 7.16 -10.18 -49.54
N ALA A 800 7.30 -10.35 -50.86
CA ALA A 800 7.01 -9.31 -51.85
C ALA A 800 5.55 -8.85 -51.77
N GLY A 801 5.32 -7.54 -51.79
CA GLY A 801 3.99 -6.93 -51.69
C GLY A 801 3.37 -6.95 -50.29
N ARG A 802 4.01 -7.59 -49.29
CA ARG A 802 3.55 -7.60 -47.91
C ARG A 802 4.18 -6.46 -47.10
N ARG A 803 3.48 -5.98 -46.05
CA ARG A 803 3.95 -4.91 -45.14
C ARG A 803 5.01 -5.41 -44.14
N CYS A 804 6.13 -5.92 -44.67
CA CYS A 804 7.26 -6.43 -43.91
C CYS A 804 8.54 -5.72 -44.33
N ARG A 805 9.36 -5.33 -43.35
CA ARG A 805 10.73 -4.90 -43.58
C ARG A 805 11.68 -6.05 -43.26
N VAL A 806 12.68 -6.26 -44.11
CA VAL A 806 13.72 -7.27 -43.86
C VAL A 806 15.04 -6.57 -43.57
N TYR A 807 15.71 -7.00 -42.51
CA TYR A 807 17.02 -6.55 -42.08
C TYR A 807 17.99 -7.73 -42.09
N HIS A 808 19.16 -7.53 -42.67
CA HIS A 808 20.21 -8.55 -42.66
C HIS A 808 21.05 -8.43 -41.39
N GLY A 809 20.91 -9.40 -40.48
CA GLY A 809 21.63 -9.45 -39.22
C GLY A 809 20.78 -9.90 -38.04
N ARG A 810 21.28 -9.65 -36.82
CA ARG A 810 20.60 -10.01 -35.57
C ARG A 810 19.76 -8.85 -35.04
N VAL A 811 18.68 -9.18 -34.33
CA VAL A 811 17.75 -8.20 -33.75
C VAL A 811 18.44 -7.13 -32.89
N PRO A 812 19.35 -7.43 -31.93
CA PRO A 812 19.96 -6.37 -31.12
C PRO A 812 20.71 -5.31 -31.93
N ALA A 813 21.35 -5.70 -33.04
CA ALA A 813 22.03 -4.77 -33.93
C ALA A 813 21.04 -3.90 -34.72
N ALA A 814 19.93 -4.50 -35.17
CA ALA A 814 18.86 -3.76 -35.82
C ALA A 814 18.24 -2.73 -34.88
N LEU A 815 17.97 -3.11 -33.62
CA LEU A 815 17.39 -2.21 -32.61
C LEU A 815 18.24 -0.97 -32.33
N ALA A 816 19.57 -1.08 -32.38
CA ALA A 816 20.47 0.06 -32.16
C ALA A 816 20.38 1.14 -33.25
N ILE A 817 19.90 0.79 -34.44
CA ILE A 817 19.79 1.69 -35.61
C ILE A 817 18.34 2.21 -35.75
N LEU A 818 17.38 1.50 -35.15
CA LEU A 818 15.97 1.87 -35.19
C LEU A 818 15.71 2.95 -34.14
N GLY A 819 14.99 4.02 -34.53
CA GLY A 819 14.50 5.04 -33.61
C GLY A 819 13.44 4.48 -32.67
N TRP A 820 13.88 3.70 -31.68
CA TRP A 820 13.05 3.02 -30.71
C TRP A 820 12.28 4.03 -29.85
N GLN A 821 11.02 3.74 -29.55
CA GLN A 821 10.19 4.57 -28.69
C GLN A 821 9.95 3.84 -27.36
N ALA A 822 9.95 4.58 -26.25
CA ALA A 822 9.60 4.02 -24.96
C ALA A 822 8.13 3.53 -24.99
N ALA A 823 7.95 2.21 -24.97
CA ALA A 823 6.64 1.56 -25.05
C ALA A 823 6.70 0.15 -24.46
N PRO A 824 5.56 -0.45 -24.08
CA PRO A 824 5.48 -1.84 -23.65
C PRO A 824 6.13 -2.76 -24.67
N THR A 825 7.08 -3.57 -24.20
CA THR A 825 7.96 -4.38 -25.03
C THR A 825 8.04 -5.79 -24.46
N TYR A 826 7.63 -6.76 -25.25
CA TYR A 826 7.59 -8.15 -24.86
C TYR A 826 8.65 -8.92 -25.65
N VAL A 827 9.59 -9.54 -24.94
CA VAL A 827 10.74 -10.26 -25.53
C VAL A 827 10.65 -11.75 -25.20
N CYS A 828 10.63 -12.61 -26.21
CA CYS A 828 10.63 -14.07 -26.02
C CYS A 828 11.69 -14.76 -26.89
N GLY A 829 12.57 -15.56 -26.29
CA GLY A 829 13.66 -16.25 -26.99
C GLY A 829 14.66 -16.94 -26.06
N SER A 830 15.89 -17.20 -26.51
CA SER A 830 16.95 -17.68 -25.61
C SER A 830 17.33 -16.63 -24.56
N SER A 831 17.89 -17.04 -23.42
CA SER A 831 18.39 -16.10 -22.40
C SER A 831 19.42 -15.11 -22.94
N SER A 832 20.33 -15.58 -23.82
CA SER A 832 21.32 -14.71 -24.48
C SER A 832 20.69 -13.70 -25.44
N PHE A 833 19.63 -14.08 -26.15
CA PHE A 833 18.86 -13.19 -27.02
C PHE A 833 18.12 -12.13 -26.20
N GLY A 834 17.38 -12.54 -25.18
CA GLY A 834 16.62 -11.64 -24.31
C GLY A 834 17.54 -10.59 -23.65
N LEU A 835 18.69 -11.02 -23.13
CA LEU A 835 19.67 -10.12 -22.53
C LEU A 835 20.30 -9.16 -23.56
N GLY A 836 20.57 -9.65 -24.77
CA GLY A 836 21.08 -8.81 -25.87
C GLY A 836 20.09 -7.71 -26.27
N VAL A 837 18.79 -8.03 -26.33
CA VAL A 837 17.73 -7.05 -26.58
C VAL A 837 17.66 -6.03 -25.43
N ALA A 838 17.61 -6.49 -24.18
CA ALA A 838 17.54 -5.61 -23.02
C ALA A 838 18.72 -4.62 -22.95
N ARG A 839 19.95 -5.07 -23.25
CA ARG A 839 21.13 -4.21 -23.32
C ARG A 839 21.03 -3.16 -24.44
N ALA A 840 20.56 -3.56 -25.62
CA ALA A 840 20.38 -2.62 -26.74
C ALA A 840 19.37 -1.51 -26.41
N LEU A 841 18.25 -1.88 -25.79
CA LEU A 841 17.21 -0.91 -25.38
C LEU A 841 17.67 -0.01 -24.24
N SER A 842 18.38 -0.56 -23.25
CA SER A 842 18.91 0.21 -22.11
C SER A 842 19.96 1.24 -22.55
N HIS A 843 20.79 0.90 -23.56
CA HIS A 843 21.76 1.84 -24.12
C HIS A 843 21.10 3.07 -24.74
N PHE A 844 20.02 2.87 -25.51
CA PHE A 844 19.26 3.97 -26.12
C PHE A 844 18.66 4.91 -25.06
N GLN A 845 18.11 4.36 -23.97
CA GLN A 845 17.57 5.16 -22.87
C GLN A 845 18.64 5.96 -22.13
N ARG A 846 19.84 5.41 -21.95
CA ARG A 846 20.98 6.13 -21.32
C ARG A 846 21.45 7.30 -22.17
N CYS A 847 21.48 7.16 -23.50
CA CYS A 847 21.83 8.26 -24.41
C CYS A 847 20.82 9.42 -24.39
N LEU A 848 19.59 9.20 -23.91
CA LEU A 848 18.53 10.22 -23.81
C LEU A 848 18.51 10.95 -22.46
N LYS A 849 19.14 10.42 -21.41
CA LYS A 849 19.17 11.03 -20.07
C LYS A 849 20.53 11.67 -19.81
N SER A 850 20.59 12.99 -19.64
CA SER A 850 21.78 13.72 -19.18
C SER A 850 21.53 14.46 -17.85
N ASP A 851 22.60 14.57 -17.04
CA ASP A 851 22.82 15.49 -15.90
C ASP A 851 22.18 15.23 -14.53
N LEU A 852 21.62 14.05 -14.23
CA LEU A 852 21.12 13.73 -12.88
C LEU A 852 21.97 12.66 -12.17
N ASP A 853 22.13 12.84 -10.85
CA ASP A 853 22.69 11.83 -9.95
C ASP A 853 21.89 10.50 -10.09
N PRO A 854 22.56 9.36 -10.38
CA PRO A 854 21.88 8.10 -10.62
C PRO A 854 21.22 7.52 -9.36
N ARG A 855 21.75 7.76 -8.15
CA ARG A 855 21.20 7.28 -6.86
C ARG A 855 19.92 7.99 -6.47
N MET A 856 19.71 9.23 -6.93
CA MET A 856 18.52 10.04 -6.62
C MET A 856 17.64 10.37 -7.84
N GLY A 857 17.79 9.61 -8.93
CA GLY A 857 16.96 9.69 -10.14
C GLY A 857 15.58 9.04 -9.98
N GLU A 858 14.73 9.21 -10.99
CA GLU A 858 13.39 8.59 -11.02
C GLU A 858 13.43 7.08 -10.81
N LEU A 859 12.45 6.56 -10.08
CA LEU A 859 12.32 5.15 -9.74
C LEU A 859 10.90 4.68 -10.06
N ASN A 860 10.76 3.42 -10.47
CA ASN A 860 9.47 2.75 -10.56
C ASN A 860 9.47 1.55 -9.60
N THR A 861 8.71 1.67 -8.52
CA THR A 861 8.44 0.62 -7.51
C THR A 861 6.97 0.25 -7.45
N SER A 862 6.10 0.88 -8.24
CA SER A 862 4.65 0.70 -8.19
C SER A 862 4.09 -0.02 -9.40
N ARG A 863 4.92 -0.24 -10.43
CA ARG A 863 4.53 -0.92 -11.66
C ARG A 863 5.60 -1.89 -12.13
N MET A 864 5.15 -2.90 -12.86
CA MET A 864 6.04 -3.75 -13.64
C MET A 864 6.82 -2.92 -14.67
N PRO A 865 8.09 -3.25 -14.96
CA PRO A 865 8.82 -2.63 -16.05
C PRO A 865 8.10 -2.85 -17.39
N ASP A 866 8.13 -1.85 -18.28
CA ASP A 866 7.56 -1.94 -19.62
C ASP A 866 8.28 -2.97 -20.50
N LEU A 867 9.52 -3.31 -20.16
CA LEU A 867 10.28 -4.37 -20.82
C LEU A 867 10.03 -5.69 -20.07
N HIS A 868 9.37 -6.62 -20.75
CA HIS A 868 9.13 -7.98 -20.28
C HIS A 868 10.06 -8.94 -21.02
N VAL A 869 10.89 -9.69 -20.30
CA VAL A 869 11.81 -10.66 -20.90
C VAL A 869 11.47 -12.06 -20.43
N HIS A 870 11.14 -12.93 -21.38
CA HIS A 870 10.94 -14.36 -21.17
C HIS A 870 12.05 -15.15 -21.88
N GLY A 871 12.97 -15.71 -21.10
CA GLY A 871 14.11 -16.48 -21.59
C GLY A 871 13.88 -17.98 -21.44
N ALA A 872 13.94 -18.72 -22.55
CA ALA A 872 13.85 -20.17 -22.52
C ALA A 872 15.01 -20.77 -21.70
N ALA A 873 14.68 -21.66 -20.77
CA ALA A 873 15.67 -22.47 -20.04
C ALA A 873 16.37 -23.44 -21.00
N ALA A 874 17.45 -23.01 -21.64
CA ALA A 874 18.46 -23.90 -22.20
C ALA A 874 19.53 -24.09 -21.13
N LYS A 875 20.07 -25.30 -20.91
CA LYS A 875 21.25 -25.45 -20.05
C LYS A 875 22.47 -24.84 -20.77
N PRO A 876 23.08 -23.74 -20.32
CA PRO A 876 24.52 -23.68 -20.21
C PRO A 876 24.89 -24.32 -18.88
N SER A 877 25.86 -25.23 -18.84
CA SER A 877 26.40 -25.63 -17.55
C SER A 877 27.18 -24.42 -16.99
N LEU A 878 26.98 -24.06 -15.72
CA LEU A 878 27.82 -23.04 -15.04
C LEU A 878 29.31 -23.40 -15.17
N THR A 879 29.62 -24.69 -15.30
CA THR A 879 30.95 -25.24 -15.60
C THR A 879 31.53 -24.82 -16.96
N GLU A 880 30.73 -24.70 -18.02
CA GLU A 880 31.22 -24.26 -19.35
C GLU A 880 31.48 -22.75 -19.40
N VAL A 881 30.64 -21.94 -18.75
CA VAL A 881 30.88 -20.47 -18.66
C VAL A 881 32.09 -20.17 -17.77
N SER A 882 32.25 -20.93 -16.68
CA SER A 882 33.38 -20.85 -15.75
C SER A 882 34.74 -21.14 -16.39
N ALA A 883 34.78 -21.78 -17.57
CA ALA A 883 35.99 -22.02 -18.34
C ALA A 883 36.44 -20.79 -19.18
N GLN A 884 35.56 -19.81 -19.42
CA GLN A 884 35.84 -18.66 -20.30
C GLN A 884 36.31 -17.40 -19.57
N THR A 885 36.03 -17.24 -18.27
CA THR A 885 36.39 -16.02 -17.52
C THR A 885 37.43 -16.31 -16.43
N THR A 886 38.68 -15.90 -16.64
CA THR A 886 39.79 -16.01 -15.66
C THR A 886 39.93 -14.78 -14.75
N ARG A 887 39.14 -13.72 -14.99
CA ARG A 887 39.19 -12.47 -14.21
C ARG A 887 38.95 -12.76 -12.73
N ARG A 888 39.87 -12.30 -11.89
CA ARG A 888 39.75 -12.25 -10.44
C ARG A 888 39.24 -10.86 -10.06
N ILE A 889 38.22 -10.82 -9.22
CA ILE A 889 37.59 -9.57 -8.76
C ILE A 889 37.68 -9.55 -7.24
N SER A 890 38.24 -8.47 -6.70
CA SER A 890 38.35 -8.31 -5.25
C SER A 890 37.01 -7.87 -4.64
N ARG A 891 36.83 -8.08 -3.33
CA ARG A 891 35.64 -7.57 -2.63
C ARG A 891 35.56 -6.04 -2.68
N SER A 892 36.71 -5.36 -2.65
CA SER A 892 36.75 -3.89 -2.70
C SER A 892 36.39 -3.34 -4.06
N GLU A 893 36.85 -3.98 -5.14
CA GLU A 893 36.42 -3.63 -6.50
C GLU A 893 34.91 -3.82 -6.65
N MET A 894 34.39 -4.99 -6.26
CA MET A 894 32.95 -5.28 -6.31
C MET A 894 32.11 -4.26 -5.53
N ALA A 895 32.60 -3.82 -4.36
CA ALA A 895 31.92 -2.83 -3.51
C ALA A 895 31.69 -1.46 -4.18
N THR A 896 32.43 -1.13 -5.24
CA THR A 896 32.23 0.13 -5.99
C THR A 896 31.05 0.08 -6.95
N HIS A 897 30.60 -1.13 -7.32
CA HIS A 897 29.51 -1.36 -8.26
C HIS A 897 28.17 -1.55 -7.52
N ASN A 898 27.73 -0.48 -6.83
CA ASN A 898 26.50 -0.46 -6.03
C ASN A 898 25.58 0.75 -6.30
N THR A 899 25.56 1.25 -7.54
CA THR A 899 24.71 2.39 -7.95
C THR A 899 23.61 1.96 -8.93
N PRO A 900 22.49 2.69 -9.03
CA PRO A 900 21.53 2.45 -10.10
C PRO A 900 22.19 2.54 -11.48
N GLY A 901 22.07 1.47 -12.27
CA GLY A 901 22.73 1.36 -13.58
C GLY A 901 24.17 0.83 -13.56
N ASP A 902 24.73 0.52 -12.38
CA ASP A 902 26.00 -0.18 -12.17
C ASP A 902 25.94 -1.06 -10.90
N ILE A 903 25.51 -2.31 -11.08
CA ILE A 903 25.16 -3.25 -10.01
C ILE A 903 25.89 -4.57 -10.23
N TRP A 904 26.87 -4.86 -9.37
CA TRP A 904 27.49 -6.18 -9.32
C TRP A 904 27.07 -6.94 -8.07
N ILE A 905 26.99 -8.27 -8.17
CA ILE A 905 26.73 -9.16 -7.04
C ILE A 905 27.65 -10.38 -7.11
N SER A 906 27.89 -11.03 -5.96
CA SER A 906 28.44 -12.38 -5.94
C SER A 906 27.40 -13.42 -5.54
N LEU A 907 27.44 -14.58 -6.21
CA LEU A 907 26.71 -15.80 -5.83
C LEU A 907 27.72 -16.94 -5.76
N GLY A 908 27.90 -17.51 -4.57
CA GLY A 908 29.07 -18.33 -4.26
C GLY A 908 30.38 -17.61 -4.59
N ASN A 909 31.22 -18.23 -5.42
CA ASN A 909 32.54 -17.70 -5.79
C ASN A 909 32.55 -16.95 -7.14
N PHE A 910 31.39 -16.65 -7.71
CA PHE A 910 31.27 -15.99 -9.01
C PHE A 910 30.68 -14.60 -8.87
N VAL A 911 31.17 -13.66 -9.68
CA VAL A 911 30.70 -12.28 -9.72
C VAL A 911 29.93 -12.04 -11.02
N TYR A 912 28.79 -11.36 -10.91
CA TYR A 912 27.86 -11.10 -12.00
C TYR A 912 27.60 -9.59 -12.12
N ASP A 913 27.66 -9.07 -13.35
CA ASP A 913 27.17 -7.74 -13.68
C ASP A 913 25.68 -7.83 -14.03
N ILE A 914 24.85 -7.39 -13.10
CA ILE A 914 23.39 -7.41 -13.23
C ILE A 914 22.80 -6.04 -13.53
N SER A 915 23.60 -5.08 -14.01
CA SER A 915 23.19 -3.69 -14.24
C SER A 915 22.02 -3.52 -15.20
N VAL A 916 21.78 -4.51 -16.07
CA VAL A 916 20.65 -4.53 -17.00
C VAL A 916 19.36 -5.08 -16.38
N LEU A 917 19.45 -5.86 -15.30
CA LEU A 917 18.28 -6.50 -14.68
C LEU A 917 17.20 -5.52 -14.21
N PRO A 918 17.50 -4.33 -13.62
CA PRO A 918 16.46 -3.37 -13.23
C PRO A 918 15.48 -3.01 -14.35
N SER A 919 15.90 -3.09 -15.62
CA SER A 919 15.04 -2.78 -16.77
C SER A 919 13.90 -3.78 -17.00
N PHE A 920 13.98 -5.00 -16.47
CA PHE A 920 12.95 -6.04 -16.65
C PHE A 920 12.74 -6.98 -15.45
N HIS A 921 13.43 -6.76 -14.34
CA HIS A 921 13.35 -7.65 -13.18
C HIS A 921 12.02 -7.46 -12.44
N PRO A 922 11.23 -8.53 -12.25
CA PRO A 922 9.89 -8.45 -11.68
C PRO A 922 9.86 -8.01 -10.20
N GLY A 923 10.96 -8.21 -9.47
CA GLY A 923 11.09 -7.76 -8.08
C GLY A 923 11.43 -6.27 -7.92
N GLY A 924 11.59 -5.54 -9.02
CA GLY A 924 11.98 -4.13 -9.02
C GLY A 924 13.45 -3.86 -8.71
N GLU A 925 13.86 -2.62 -8.88
CA GLU A 925 15.26 -2.17 -8.73
C GLU A 925 15.73 -2.19 -7.26
N LYS A 926 14.90 -1.75 -6.30
CA LYS A 926 15.26 -1.68 -4.87
C LYS A 926 15.73 -3.03 -4.31
N THR A 927 15.06 -4.12 -4.70
CA THR A 927 15.41 -5.50 -4.31
C THR A 927 16.81 -5.87 -4.78
N LEU A 928 17.20 -5.46 -5.99
CA LEU A 928 18.53 -5.72 -6.53
C LEU A 928 19.59 -4.83 -5.86
N LEU A 929 19.27 -3.54 -5.66
CA LEU A 929 20.16 -2.59 -4.98
C LEU A 929 20.47 -2.99 -3.53
N CYS A 930 19.56 -3.69 -2.87
CA CYS A 930 19.75 -4.16 -1.49
C CYS A 930 21.05 -4.96 -1.29
N ARG A 931 21.50 -5.70 -2.31
CA ARG A 931 22.71 -6.53 -2.29
C ARG A 931 23.76 -6.08 -3.30
N ALA A 932 23.61 -4.90 -3.88
CA ALA A 932 24.57 -4.37 -4.85
C ALA A 932 25.95 -4.17 -4.21
N GLY A 933 27.00 -4.59 -4.90
CA GLY A 933 28.37 -4.62 -4.41
C GLY A 933 28.65 -5.66 -3.32
N LEU A 934 27.75 -6.63 -3.10
CA LEU A 934 27.82 -7.61 -2.01
C LEU A 934 27.54 -9.05 -2.46
N ASN A 935 27.71 -10.01 -1.54
CA ASN A 935 27.19 -11.37 -1.71
C ASN A 935 25.67 -11.37 -1.56
N ALA A 936 24.98 -12.07 -2.47
CA ALA A 936 23.53 -12.10 -2.56
C ALA A 936 22.93 -13.51 -2.38
N ASP A 937 23.70 -14.49 -1.87
CA ASP A 937 23.27 -15.89 -1.80
C ASP A 937 22.01 -16.08 -0.95
N ASP A 938 21.87 -15.33 0.14
CA ASP A 938 20.75 -15.44 1.05
C ASP A 938 19.41 -15.01 0.42
N MET A 939 19.43 -13.88 -0.29
CA MET A 939 18.28 -13.35 -1.01
C MET A 939 17.98 -14.19 -2.26
N PHE A 940 19.02 -14.54 -3.03
CA PHE A 940 18.87 -15.30 -4.27
C PHE A 940 18.28 -16.69 -4.00
N ASN A 941 18.84 -17.44 -3.06
CA ASN A 941 18.36 -18.79 -2.76
C ASN A 941 16.95 -18.80 -2.14
N SER A 942 16.52 -17.71 -1.50
CA SER A 942 15.17 -17.60 -0.94
C SER A 942 14.06 -17.49 -2.00
N VAL A 943 14.41 -17.04 -3.21
CA VAL A 943 13.45 -16.74 -4.29
C VAL A 943 13.67 -17.57 -5.56
N HIS A 944 14.93 -17.88 -5.90
CA HIS A 944 15.33 -18.38 -7.22
C HIS A 944 16.03 -19.76 -7.22
N ALA A 945 16.22 -20.41 -6.06
CA ALA A 945 17.04 -21.63 -5.92
C ALA A 945 16.72 -22.77 -6.92
N GLU A 946 15.48 -22.86 -7.42
CA GLU A 946 15.03 -23.93 -8.31
C GLU A 946 14.64 -23.43 -9.72
N SER A 947 14.95 -22.17 -10.06
CA SER A 947 14.55 -21.58 -11.34
C SER A 947 15.63 -21.72 -12.41
N HIS A 948 15.51 -22.77 -13.25
CA HIS A 948 16.43 -23.01 -14.36
C HIS A 948 16.50 -21.85 -15.37
N GLU A 949 15.39 -21.14 -15.60
CA GLU A 949 15.35 -19.98 -16.50
C GLU A 949 16.22 -18.83 -15.97
N VAL A 950 16.11 -18.54 -14.66
CA VAL A 950 16.92 -17.50 -14.00
C VAL A 950 18.40 -17.87 -14.00
N ILE A 951 18.74 -19.12 -13.72
CA ILE A 951 20.13 -19.60 -13.78
C ILE A 951 20.71 -19.46 -15.20
N SER A 952 19.91 -19.78 -16.22
CA SER A 952 20.32 -19.66 -17.63
C SER A 952 20.56 -18.20 -18.04
N LEU A 953 19.77 -17.27 -17.48
CA LEU A 953 19.94 -15.84 -17.67
C LEU A 953 21.18 -15.31 -16.93
N LEU A 954 21.37 -15.67 -15.66
CA LEU A 954 22.54 -15.29 -14.86
C LEU A 954 23.86 -15.75 -15.46
N ALA A 955 23.89 -16.94 -16.05
CA ALA A 955 25.08 -17.45 -16.73
C ALA A 955 25.60 -16.49 -17.82
N GLN A 956 24.73 -15.69 -18.44
CA GLN A 956 25.09 -14.69 -19.47
C GLN A 956 25.64 -13.36 -18.89
N MET A 957 25.60 -13.21 -17.57
CA MET A 957 26.01 -12.00 -16.82
C MET A 957 27.26 -12.21 -15.97
N MET A 958 27.84 -13.42 -15.96
CA MET A 958 29.07 -13.72 -15.22
C MET A 958 30.26 -12.93 -15.80
N ILE A 959 31.00 -12.23 -14.93
CA ILE A 959 32.16 -11.40 -15.33
C ILE A 959 33.48 -11.88 -14.75
N GLY A 960 33.47 -12.77 -13.76
CA GLY A 960 34.68 -13.30 -13.15
C GLY A 960 34.44 -14.12 -11.89
N ARG A 961 35.53 -14.46 -11.21
CA ARG A 961 35.52 -15.15 -9.91
C ARG A 961 35.96 -14.20 -8.81
N LEU A 962 35.31 -14.31 -7.65
CA LEU A 962 35.72 -13.59 -6.46
C LEU A 962 37.12 -14.08 -6.03
N GLU A 963 37.99 -13.15 -5.63
CA GLU A 963 39.28 -13.50 -5.03
C GLU A 963 39.08 -14.28 -3.72
N ASN A 964 39.96 -15.25 -3.46
CA ASN A 964 39.90 -16.02 -2.22
C ASN A 964 40.27 -15.09 -1.05
N GLU A 965 39.61 -15.29 0.10
CA GLU A 965 39.91 -14.57 1.34
C GLU A 965 41.41 -14.67 1.66
N HIS A 966 42.11 -13.53 1.66
CA HIS A 966 43.46 -13.48 2.22
C HIS A 966 43.30 -13.56 3.74
N SER A 967 43.89 -14.58 4.37
CA SER A 967 43.70 -14.97 5.77
C SER A 967 44.16 -13.94 6.83
N GLY A 968 44.32 -12.65 6.48
CA GLY A 968 44.84 -11.60 7.35
C GLY A 968 44.03 -10.30 7.47
N ASN A 969 43.00 -10.02 6.64
CA ASN A 969 42.24 -8.74 6.69
C ASN A 969 40.70 -8.91 6.77
N PHE A 970 40.25 -9.94 7.50
CA PHE A 970 38.82 -10.23 7.65
C PHE A 970 38.02 -9.06 8.25
N ASP A 971 38.61 -8.32 9.20
CA ASP A 971 37.94 -7.20 9.85
C ASP A 971 37.75 -5.99 8.91
N GLY A 972 38.75 -5.67 8.08
CA GLY A 972 38.64 -4.62 7.06
C GLY A 972 37.59 -4.94 6.00
N GLU A 973 37.50 -6.20 5.55
CA GLU A 973 36.43 -6.65 4.65
C GLU A 973 35.04 -6.57 5.29
N THR A 974 34.94 -6.87 6.58
CA THR A 974 33.67 -6.77 7.32
C THR A 974 33.23 -5.30 7.50
N ILE A 975 34.17 -4.39 7.75
CA ILE A 975 33.91 -2.95 7.80
C ILE A 975 33.39 -2.46 6.44
N LEU A 976 34.10 -2.80 5.36
CA LEU A 976 33.71 -2.40 4.00
C LEU A 976 32.33 -2.92 3.62
N SER A 977 32.05 -4.21 3.85
CA SER A 977 30.74 -4.80 3.52
C SER A 977 29.60 -4.16 4.33
N THR A 978 29.85 -3.81 5.59
CA THR A 978 28.87 -3.10 6.44
C THR A 978 28.64 -1.67 5.93
N LEU A 979 29.69 -0.97 5.50
CA LEU A 979 29.59 0.37 4.92
C LEU A 979 28.82 0.37 3.59
N VAL A 980 29.13 -0.56 2.67
CA VAL A 980 28.42 -0.73 1.39
C VAL A 980 26.94 -1.04 1.65
N GLN A 981 26.67 -1.93 2.59
CA GLN A 981 25.31 -2.27 2.95
C GLN A 981 24.55 -1.07 3.55
N SER A 982 25.20 -0.27 4.40
CA SER A 982 24.63 0.98 4.93
C SER A 982 24.29 1.97 3.82
N GLN A 983 25.16 2.11 2.80
CA GLN A 983 24.92 2.96 1.64
C GLN A 983 23.74 2.47 0.78
N ASN A 984 23.62 1.15 0.58
CA ASN A 984 22.49 0.54 -0.12
C ASN A 984 21.18 0.79 0.63
N ASP A 985 21.19 0.63 1.95
CA ASP A 985 20.03 0.87 2.82
C ASP A 985 19.62 2.35 2.81
N LEU A 986 20.58 3.28 2.82
CA LEU A 986 20.33 4.72 2.68
C LEU A 986 19.72 5.05 1.31
N THR A 987 20.26 4.49 0.22
CA THR A 987 19.74 4.69 -1.15
C THR A 987 18.28 4.23 -1.22
N ASN A 988 17.98 3.01 -0.76
CA ASN A 988 16.64 2.43 -0.82
C ASN A 988 15.63 3.15 0.07
N SER A 989 16.08 3.73 1.19
CA SER A 989 15.22 4.45 2.15
C SER A 989 15.06 5.94 1.89
N SER A 990 15.85 6.50 0.96
CA SER A 990 15.80 7.92 0.59
C SER A 990 15.23 8.17 -0.81
N ARG A 991 15.19 7.14 -1.66
CA ARG A 991 14.67 7.21 -3.03
C ARG A 991 13.22 6.75 -3.07
N PHE A 992 12.32 7.71 -3.20
CA PHE A 992 10.86 7.48 -3.26
C PHE A 992 10.35 7.65 -4.68
N GLU A 993 9.45 6.76 -5.12
CA GLU A 993 8.83 6.85 -6.44
C GLU A 993 7.88 8.07 -6.56
N GLN A 994 7.08 8.33 -5.53
CA GLN A 994 6.09 9.43 -5.53
C GLN A 994 6.61 10.64 -4.75
N ARG A 995 7.85 11.05 -5.01
CA ARG A 995 8.45 12.22 -4.35
C ARG A 995 7.58 13.47 -4.60
N PRO A 996 7.35 14.33 -3.58
CA PRO A 996 6.52 15.51 -3.78
C PRO A 996 7.13 16.45 -4.82
N THR A 997 6.35 16.81 -5.85
CA THR A 997 6.76 17.75 -6.91
C THR A 997 6.34 19.19 -6.63
N GLY A 998 5.53 19.41 -5.59
CA GLY A 998 4.89 20.70 -5.32
C GLY A 998 3.55 20.89 -6.03
N SER A 999 3.08 19.89 -6.79
CA SER A 999 1.75 19.91 -7.40
C SER A 999 0.68 19.38 -6.43
N VAL A 1000 -0.50 20.02 -6.47
CA VAL A 1000 -1.67 19.62 -5.67
C VAL A 1000 -2.12 18.21 -6.05
N GLU A 1001 -2.09 17.86 -7.34
CA GLU A 1001 -2.53 16.54 -7.82
C GLU A 1001 -1.67 15.38 -7.31
N GLN A 1002 -0.44 15.67 -6.87
CA GLN A 1002 0.46 14.69 -6.29
C GLN A 1002 0.56 14.80 -4.76
N LEU A 1003 -0.07 15.80 -4.15
CA LEU A 1003 -0.02 16.00 -2.70
C LEU A 1003 -0.49 14.74 -1.98
N ASP A 1004 -1.68 14.23 -2.31
CA ASP A 1004 -2.24 13.00 -1.72
C ASP A 1004 -1.39 11.74 -1.93
N ARG A 1005 -0.43 11.78 -2.87
CA ARG A 1005 0.46 10.67 -3.23
C ARG A 1005 1.83 10.77 -2.58
N ALA A 1006 2.14 11.91 -1.95
CA ALA A 1006 3.45 12.14 -1.38
C ALA A 1006 3.70 11.23 -0.15
N PRO A 1007 4.93 10.69 0.00
CA PRO A 1007 5.30 9.96 1.21
C PRO A 1007 5.29 10.88 2.44
N PRO A 1008 5.02 10.34 3.65
CA PRO A 1008 5.12 11.11 4.86
C PRO A 1008 6.53 11.64 5.12
N SER A 1009 6.61 12.89 5.56
CA SER A 1009 7.89 13.55 5.87
C SER A 1009 8.62 12.88 7.05
N GLU A 1010 7.95 12.10 7.89
CA GLU A 1010 8.57 11.28 8.95
C GLU A 1010 9.58 10.26 8.39
N LEU A 1011 9.43 9.84 7.12
CA LEU A 1011 10.33 8.88 6.50
C LEU A 1011 11.73 9.44 6.27
N VAL A 1012 11.83 10.76 6.09
CA VAL A 1012 13.09 11.50 6.00
C VAL A 1012 13.91 11.29 7.28
N HIS A 1013 13.30 11.43 8.45
CA HIS A 1013 13.92 11.09 9.73
C HIS A 1013 14.31 9.61 9.83
N GLY A 1014 13.41 8.70 9.45
CA GLY A 1014 13.64 7.26 9.52
C GLY A 1014 14.90 6.79 8.77
N SER A 1015 15.11 7.31 7.55
CA SER A 1015 16.27 6.98 6.71
C SER A 1015 17.60 7.42 7.33
N LEU A 1016 17.71 8.69 7.74
CA LEU A 1016 18.94 9.27 8.30
C LEU A 1016 19.27 8.71 9.69
N SER A 1017 18.26 8.53 10.55
CA SER A 1017 18.44 7.94 11.89
C SER A 1017 19.03 6.54 11.82
N GLN A 1018 18.53 5.71 10.90
CA GLN A 1018 19.04 4.34 10.73
C GLN A 1018 20.47 4.32 10.19
N PHE A 1019 20.78 5.21 9.23
CA PHE A 1019 22.14 5.37 8.73
C PHE A 1019 23.11 5.78 9.85
N CYS A 1020 22.76 6.80 10.64
CA CYS A 1020 23.58 7.28 11.75
C CYS A 1020 23.85 6.18 12.80
N LYS A 1021 22.87 5.32 13.10
CA LYS A 1021 23.07 4.18 14.00
C LYS A 1021 24.11 3.19 13.48
N VAL A 1022 24.05 2.86 12.18
CA VAL A 1022 25.04 1.96 11.57
C VAL A 1022 26.42 2.63 11.50
N TRP A 1023 26.48 3.94 11.26
CA TRP A 1023 27.71 4.71 11.29
C TRP A 1023 28.36 4.69 12.68
N THR A 1024 27.58 4.88 13.74
CA THR A 1024 28.04 4.78 15.13
C THR A 1024 28.61 3.38 15.44
N LEU A 1025 27.93 2.31 15.00
CA LEU A 1025 28.44 0.94 15.16
C LEU A 1025 29.77 0.72 14.42
N LEU A 1026 29.95 1.34 13.26
CA LEU A 1026 31.21 1.28 12.50
C LEU A 1026 32.34 2.03 13.24
N LEU A 1027 32.05 3.21 13.81
CA LEU A 1027 33.00 3.95 14.66
C LEU A 1027 33.44 3.14 15.87
N GLU A 1028 32.49 2.52 16.58
CA GLU A 1028 32.75 1.65 17.73
C GLU A 1028 33.62 0.45 17.33
N ARG A 1029 33.29 -0.20 16.21
CA ARG A 1029 34.06 -1.35 15.69
C ARG A 1029 35.49 -0.99 15.29
N CYS A 1030 35.70 0.24 14.83
CA CYS A 1030 37.04 0.77 14.52
C CYS A 1030 37.78 1.32 15.75
N ASN A 1031 37.22 1.22 16.96
CA ASN A 1031 37.75 1.84 18.18
C ASN A 1031 38.04 3.35 18.01
N ALA A 1032 37.14 4.07 17.35
CA ALA A 1032 37.20 5.52 17.21
C ALA A 1032 36.83 6.24 18.54
N SER A 1033 37.15 7.53 18.64
CA SER A 1033 36.84 8.32 19.85
C SER A 1033 35.33 8.41 20.12
N ARG A 1034 34.92 8.18 21.37
CA ARG A 1034 33.53 8.32 21.83
C ARG A 1034 32.93 9.71 21.59
N HIS A 1035 33.76 10.76 21.54
CA HIS A 1035 33.30 12.10 21.21
C HIS A 1035 32.63 12.16 19.82
N LEU A 1036 33.08 11.36 18.86
CA LEU A 1036 32.50 11.32 17.52
C LEU A 1036 31.12 10.66 17.49
N THR A 1037 30.91 9.61 18.29
CA THR A 1037 29.60 8.98 18.41
C THR A 1037 28.59 9.91 19.07
N ASP A 1038 29.03 10.66 20.08
CA ASP A 1038 28.21 11.67 20.76
C ASP A 1038 27.87 12.84 19.82
N LEU A 1039 28.81 13.25 18.96
CA LEU A 1039 28.60 14.30 17.95
C LEU A 1039 27.55 13.89 16.91
N VAL A 1040 27.63 12.67 16.37
CA VAL A 1040 26.62 12.15 15.41
C VAL A 1040 25.23 12.11 16.05
N ALA A 1041 25.13 11.66 17.30
CA ALA A 1041 23.86 11.65 18.03
C ALA A 1041 23.29 13.07 18.22
N SER A 1042 24.13 14.01 18.64
CA SER A 1042 23.75 15.41 18.85
C SER A 1042 23.23 16.08 17.57
N GLU A 1043 23.89 15.87 16.42
CA GLU A 1043 23.44 16.44 15.15
C GLU A 1043 22.13 15.80 14.66
N MET A 1044 21.96 14.50 14.91
CA MET A 1044 20.73 13.80 14.56
C MET A 1044 19.52 14.32 15.37
N ASP A 1045 19.70 14.55 16.68
CA ASP A 1045 18.68 15.14 17.55
C ASP A 1045 18.33 16.58 17.12
N SER A 1046 19.34 17.36 16.73
CA SER A 1046 19.18 18.72 16.21
C SER A 1046 18.37 18.74 14.91
N PHE A 1047 18.66 17.83 13.98
CA PHE A 1047 17.89 17.65 12.75
C PHE A 1047 16.43 17.26 13.03
N GLU A 1048 16.16 16.33 13.97
CA GLU A 1048 14.80 15.91 14.31
C GLU A 1048 13.96 17.10 14.80
N LYS A 1049 14.56 17.97 15.61
CA LYS A 1049 13.91 19.19 16.09
C LYS A 1049 13.55 20.16 14.95
N ARG A 1050 14.48 20.41 14.01
CA ARG A 1050 14.23 21.30 12.86
C ARG A 1050 13.13 20.76 11.95
N LEU A 1051 13.12 19.45 11.70
CA LEU A 1051 12.06 18.81 10.92
C LEU A 1051 10.69 19.00 11.60
N ALA A 1052 10.59 18.76 12.92
CA ALA A 1052 9.36 18.93 13.67
C ALA A 1052 8.85 20.38 13.64
N GLU A 1053 9.74 21.36 13.84
CA GLU A 1053 9.41 22.80 13.75
C GLU A 1053 8.88 23.16 12.35
N ARG A 1054 9.50 22.61 11.29
CA ARG A 1054 9.07 22.84 9.90
C ARG A 1054 7.70 22.23 9.60
N GLN A 1055 7.47 20.99 10.05
CA GLN A 1055 6.19 20.30 9.93
C GLN A 1055 5.05 21.06 10.63
N GLU A 1056 5.30 21.50 11.86
CA GLU A 1056 4.34 22.27 12.65
C GLU A 1056 4.02 23.62 11.99
N TYR A 1057 5.03 24.32 11.46
CA TYR A 1057 4.83 25.56 10.71
C TYR A 1057 3.93 25.34 9.47
N LEU A 1058 4.21 24.32 8.66
CA LEU A 1058 3.40 24.01 7.47
C LEU A 1058 1.95 23.69 7.87
N TYR A 1059 1.78 22.93 8.94
CA TYR A 1059 0.45 22.56 9.41
C TYR A 1059 -0.37 23.74 9.93
N LYS A 1060 0.24 24.61 10.73
CA LYS A 1060 -0.46 25.77 11.30
C LYS A 1060 -0.70 26.89 10.30
N SER A 1061 0.20 27.08 9.33
CA SER A 1061 0.20 28.28 8.48
C SER A 1061 -0.43 28.06 7.11
N VAL A 1062 -0.23 26.89 6.48
CA VAL A 1062 -0.60 26.66 5.07
C VAL A 1062 -1.28 25.31 4.80
N PHE A 1063 -1.60 24.50 5.82
CA PHE A 1063 -2.23 23.17 5.62
C PHE A 1063 -3.50 23.19 4.76
N TRP A 1064 -4.29 24.25 4.90
CA TRP A 1064 -5.54 24.45 4.17
C TRP A 1064 -5.33 24.95 2.75
N ASP A 1065 -4.15 25.50 2.44
CA ASP A 1065 -3.72 25.86 1.09
C ASP A 1065 -2.93 24.69 0.50
N GLU A 1066 -3.60 23.91 -0.34
CA GLU A 1066 -3.02 22.70 -0.93
C GLU A 1066 -1.76 22.97 -1.75
N GLU A 1067 -1.71 24.10 -2.44
CA GLU A 1067 -0.57 24.47 -3.29
C GLU A 1067 0.65 24.81 -2.43
N GLN A 1068 0.48 25.67 -1.42
CA GLN A 1068 1.56 26.03 -0.51
C GLN A 1068 2.00 24.85 0.36
N CYS A 1069 1.07 24.00 0.79
CA CYS A 1069 1.38 22.78 1.50
C CYS A 1069 2.21 21.82 0.63
N ALA A 1070 1.85 21.64 -0.65
CA ALA A 1070 2.60 20.79 -1.57
C ALA A 1070 4.03 21.31 -1.81
N LEU A 1071 4.19 22.62 -1.98
CA LEU A 1071 5.51 23.26 -2.11
C LEU A 1071 6.36 23.10 -0.84
N GLY A 1072 5.76 23.30 0.33
CA GLY A 1072 6.42 23.12 1.62
C GLY A 1072 6.90 21.69 1.84
N LEU A 1073 6.05 20.70 1.53
CA LEU A 1073 6.41 19.28 1.62
C LEU A 1073 7.53 18.92 0.63
N ARG A 1074 7.48 19.43 -0.60
CA ARG A 1074 8.58 19.25 -1.57
C ARG A 1074 9.91 19.77 -1.03
N ALA A 1075 9.92 20.96 -0.42
CA ALA A 1075 11.14 21.56 0.10
C ALA A 1075 11.85 20.64 1.12
N ILE A 1076 11.09 20.03 2.04
CA ILE A 1076 11.61 19.04 3.01
C ILE A 1076 12.34 17.90 2.28
N PHE A 1077 11.70 17.28 1.27
CA PHE A 1077 12.34 16.18 0.55
C PHE A 1077 13.55 16.64 -0.29
N ASP A 1078 13.50 17.83 -0.89
CA ASP A 1078 14.59 18.44 -1.68
C ASP A 1078 15.85 18.67 -0.87
N GLU A 1079 15.72 19.21 0.35
CA GLU A 1079 16.86 19.36 1.27
C GLU A 1079 17.43 18.01 1.72
N GLN A 1080 16.56 17.04 2.04
CA GLN A 1080 16.98 15.69 2.39
C GLN A 1080 17.78 15.02 1.26
N LYS A 1081 17.32 15.14 0.01
CA LYS A 1081 18.03 14.60 -1.16
C LYS A 1081 19.42 15.18 -1.29
N ASN A 1082 19.54 16.51 -1.17
CA ASN A 1082 20.82 17.19 -1.29
C ASN A 1082 21.81 16.72 -0.21
N GLY A 1083 21.34 16.53 1.03
CA GLY A 1083 22.13 15.95 2.11
C GLY A 1083 22.58 14.53 1.82
N VAL A 1084 21.66 13.66 1.37
CA VAL A 1084 21.95 12.25 1.06
C VAL A 1084 22.95 12.09 -0.09
N VAL A 1085 22.89 12.93 -1.13
CA VAL A 1085 23.90 12.94 -2.22
C VAL A 1085 25.30 13.21 -1.66
N LYS A 1086 25.45 14.24 -0.82
CA LYS A 1086 26.74 14.55 -0.18
C LYS A 1086 27.24 13.40 0.70
N ILE A 1087 26.35 12.70 1.42
CA ILE A 1087 26.71 11.51 2.21
C ILE A 1087 27.21 10.39 1.29
N HIS A 1088 26.57 10.17 0.15
CA HIS A 1088 27.02 9.18 -0.83
C HIS A 1088 28.41 9.50 -1.37
N ASP A 1089 28.71 10.77 -1.69
CA ASP A 1089 30.02 11.21 -2.16
C ASP A 1089 31.13 10.85 -1.15
N VAL A 1090 30.89 11.10 0.14
CA VAL A 1090 31.83 10.75 1.23
C VAL A 1090 32.09 9.24 1.27
N ILE A 1091 31.05 8.42 1.16
CA ILE A 1091 31.17 6.95 1.19
C ILE A 1091 31.89 6.44 -0.06
N ASP A 1092 31.56 6.97 -1.24
CA ASP A 1092 32.18 6.57 -2.50
C ASP A 1092 33.69 6.91 -2.50
N GLU A 1093 34.10 8.07 -1.94
CA GLU A 1093 35.51 8.39 -1.72
C GLU A 1093 36.21 7.38 -0.78
N MET A 1094 35.55 6.98 0.32
CA MET A 1094 36.09 5.98 1.25
C MET A 1094 36.28 4.61 0.58
N LYS A 1095 35.29 4.16 -0.22
CA LYS A 1095 35.39 2.88 -0.94
C LYS A 1095 36.51 2.90 -1.97
N MET A 1096 36.66 4.00 -2.72
CA MET A 1096 37.76 4.15 -3.69
C MET A 1096 39.13 4.04 -3.02
N LYS A 1097 39.30 4.65 -1.84
CA LYS A 1097 40.52 4.47 -1.03
C LYS A 1097 40.71 3.00 -0.62
N GLY A 1098 39.64 2.32 -0.23
CA GLY A 1098 39.63 0.88 0.07
C GLY A 1098 40.05 0.00 -1.11
N VAL A 1099 39.65 0.34 -2.34
CA VAL A 1099 40.10 -0.33 -3.57
C VAL A 1099 41.60 -0.16 -3.78
N THR A 1100 42.11 1.05 -3.61
CA THR A 1100 43.52 1.36 -3.92
C THR A 1100 44.51 0.84 -2.90
N LEU A 1101 44.12 0.73 -1.62
CA LEU A 1101 45.08 0.58 -0.51
C LEU A 1101 44.91 -0.69 0.34
N GLN A 1102 43.85 -1.50 0.15
CA GLN A 1102 43.55 -2.67 1.00
C GLN A 1102 43.69 -2.38 2.51
N LEU A 1103 42.94 -1.38 2.96
CA LEU A 1103 43.09 -0.75 4.27
C LEU A 1103 43.00 -1.73 5.45
N THR A 1104 43.88 -1.52 6.43
CA THR A 1104 43.84 -2.09 7.78
C THR A 1104 42.74 -1.45 8.63
N VAL A 1105 42.45 -2.03 9.80
CA VAL A 1105 41.45 -1.48 10.74
C VAL A 1105 41.81 -0.07 11.22
N ASP A 1106 43.09 0.21 11.48
CA ASP A 1106 43.55 1.54 11.93
C ASP A 1106 43.46 2.60 10.81
N GLU A 1107 43.67 2.21 9.57
CA GLU A 1107 43.47 3.09 8.42
C GLU A 1107 41.99 3.37 8.18
N TRP A 1108 41.12 2.36 8.34
CA TRP A 1108 39.66 2.55 8.36
C TRP A 1108 39.24 3.52 9.47
N LYS A 1109 39.76 3.36 10.69
CA LYS A 1109 39.52 4.29 11.80
C LYS A 1109 39.83 5.73 11.39
N THR A 1110 41.02 5.98 10.85
CA THR A 1110 41.44 7.33 10.43
C THR A 1110 40.50 7.91 9.36
N LEU A 1111 40.04 7.09 8.40
CA LEU A 1111 39.06 7.51 7.41
C LEU A 1111 37.70 7.85 8.03
N PHE A 1112 37.20 7.02 8.94
CA PHE A 1112 35.93 7.27 9.63
C PHE A 1112 36.00 8.53 10.50
N GLU A 1113 37.11 8.78 11.19
CA GLU A 1113 37.28 10.00 12.01
C GLU A 1113 37.18 11.28 11.15
N ARG A 1114 37.82 11.30 9.98
CA ARG A 1114 37.70 12.43 9.03
C ARG A 1114 36.31 12.51 8.40
N ALA A 1115 35.77 11.39 7.93
CA ALA A 1115 34.47 11.33 7.27
C ALA A 1115 33.33 11.73 8.21
N THR A 1116 33.45 11.43 9.51
CA THR A 1116 32.44 11.81 10.52
C THR A 1116 32.31 13.32 10.63
N GLN A 1117 33.39 14.10 10.55
CA GLN A 1117 33.33 15.56 10.55
C GLN A 1117 32.56 16.12 9.35
N SER A 1118 32.77 15.53 8.18
CA SER A 1118 32.01 15.90 6.97
C SER A 1118 30.54 15.50 7.09
N LEU A 1119 30.27 14.29 7.60
CA LEU A 1119 28.91 13.80 7.83
C LEU A 1119 28.14 14.70 8.80
N THR A 1120 28.74 15.09 9.92
CA THR A 1120 28.08 15.94 10.93
C THR A 1120 27.80 17.34 10.39
N ALA A 1121 28.70 17.91 9.57
CA ALA A 1121 28.45 19.16 8.89
C ALA A 1121 27.27 19.05 7.90
N ILE A 1122 27.20 17.95 7.13
CA ILE A 1122 26.08 17.69 6.23
C ILE A 1122 24.77 17.59 7.02
N LEU A 1123 24.73 16.85 8.13
CA LEU A 1123 23.53 16.73 8.97
C LEU A 1123 23.10 18.09 9.57
N GLY A 1124 24.06 18.95 9.92
CA GLY A 1124 23.80 20.31 10.40
C GLY A 1124 23.16 21.22 9.34
N ASP A 1125 23.39 20.96 8.05
CA ASP A 1125 22.88 21.75 6.91
C ASP A 1125 21.50 21.31 6.39
N ILE A 1126 20.96 20.15 6.82
CA ILE A 1126 19.64 19.65 6.36
C ILE A 1126 18.53 20.21 7.26
N MET A 1127 17.48 20.80 6.66
CA MET A 1127 16.40 21.57 7.33
C MET A 1127 16.88 22.82 8.05
#